data_AF-A0A139WHG4-F1
#
_entry.id   AF-A0A139WHG4-F1
#
_cell.length_a   1.000
_cell.length_b   1.000
_cell.length_c   1.000
_cell.angle_alpha   90.00
_cell.angle_beta   90.00
_cell.angle_gamma   90.00
#
_symmetry.space_group_name_H-M   'P 1'
#
loop_
_entity.id
_entity.type
_entity.pdbx_description
1 polymer ?
#
loop_
_entity_poly.entity_id
_entity_poly.type
_entity_poly.pdbx_seq_one_letter_code
_entity_poly.pdbx_strand_id
1 'polypeptide(L)'
;MRRPQSCDTFVVLPPLTQHGVVFGKNSDRPQGEVQEVVYVPATQSSEPVKCTYIEVESAGATKAVILSKPGWMWGAEMGANQCGVVIGNEAVWTGDNEGDHDPTVKRLLGMDLVRLGLERGATAGEALDVITQLLEKYGQGGPCSHNDPNFTYHNSFLIADPKTAWVLETSGKHWAAVEVTSGYRNISNVLTITTKIDKKSEGLEEYARSKGLWNGEGEFNFCEAFSGEKKPGDARYLAGEKLLAQHTSSNNFKETDMFAILRDKNSEICRRCDAPFPTQGSQVSVLSSSRPSVHWFTATPDPSVSVYKPFIFSPNAVISNHTKCPESDKTAPHTLYSLHSQAVKRGSDVQTLLRNMEADCVKELEAVLENVGDDLSEFDELLKDCVETEWPLLNSNVKMLRIKPLQVISKRFACELKSILAAKIPKEQERIKAFRKAHGKTKIGEVTVNMAYGGMRGIKGLICETSVLDPHEGIRFRGLSIPECQEKLPKAECGEQPLPEGLFWLLLTGEVPTSEQVKSLSEEWASRSELPAHVCKFLKQVPKEVHPMAQLSAACSICNTESIFKKSYASVPKGKYWESIYEDCMNLIAKLTPIAALIYKHTFKGTDEIGTIDSDKDWSLNFCRMLGFDNEEFVELMRLYLTIHSDHEGGNVSAHTVHLVGSALSDPYLSYAAGMNGLAGPLHGLANQEVLQWLRNLQKEVGKDPTHDKIKEFIWKTLKSGRVVPGYGHAVLRITDPRFTVQKQFAEKYLPDDPLFKIVSLVFEVVPPILKELGKVQNPWPNVDAHSGVLLQYYGMTEMTYYTVLFAVSRALGVLACTVWDRALGLPIERPKSISTERLIKEVTGGDDKKGKKGKKCD
;
A
#
# COMPACT_ATOMS: atom_id res chain seq x y z
N MET A 1 42.92 -12.72 -32.58
CA MET A 1 41.49 -12.86 -32.23
C MET A 1 40.84 -11.49 -32.34
N ARG A 2 39.57 -11.39 -32.78
CA ARG A 2 38.84 -10.11 -32.67
C ARG A 2 38.72 -9.76 -31.19
N ARG A 3 39.00 -8.50 -30.83
CA ARG A 3 38.77 -7.99 -29.48
C ARG A 3 37.28 -8.20 -29.14
N PRO A 4 36.94 -8.68 -27.94
CA PRO A 4 35.54 -8.77 -27.52
C PRO A 4 34.85 -7.42 -27.64
N GLN A 5 33.63 -7.43 -28.16
CA GLN A 5 32.71 -6.31 -28.06
C GLN A 5 31.74 -6.64 -26.92
N SER A 6 31.94 -6.04 -25.75
CA SER A 6 31.28 -6.34 -24.48
C SER A 6 31.11 -5.09 -23.60
N CYS A 7 29.93 -4.91 -23.02
CA CYS A 7 29.56 -3.85 -22.07
C CYS A 7 29.40 -2.46 -22.73
N ASP A 8 28.48 -1.66 -22.19
CA ASP A 8 28.30 -0.25 -22.55
C ASP A 8 27.84 0.54 -21.31
N THR A 9 28.37 1.76 -21.15
CA THR A 9 28.02 2.66 -20.05
C THR A 9 27.64 4.04 -20.59
N PHE A 10 26.61 4.64 -20.00
CA PHE A 10 25.97 5.87 -20.44
C PHE A 10 25.75 6.83 -19.27
N VAL A 11 25.83 8.12 -19.55
CA VAL A 11 25.40 9.18 -18.64
C VAL A 11 24.71 10.29 -19.41
N VAL A 12 23.64 10.83 -18.82
CA VAL A 12 22.90 12.00 -19.30
C VAL A 12 22.77 12.98 -18.15
N LEU A 13 23.16 14.23 -18.38
CA LEU A 13 23.22 15.30 -17.40
C LEU A 13 22.24 16.43 -17.77
N PRO A 14 21.86 17.27 -16.80
CA PRO A 14 21.11 18.50 -17.09
C PRO A 14 21.80 19.36 -18.18
N PRO A 15 21.03 20.09 -19.00
CA PRO A 15 19.57 20.29 -18.93
C PRO A 15 18.75 19.21 -19.66
N LEU A 16 19.35 18.10 -20.12
CA LEU A 16 18.62 17.08 -20.88
C LEU A 16 17.67 16.22 -20.01
N THR A 17 17.82 16.30 -18.70
CA THR A 17 17.11 15.56 -17.65
C THR A 17 16.47 16.54 -16.65
N GLN A 18 15.37 16.15 -16.01
CA GLN A 18 14.65 17.03 -15.06
C GLN A 18 15.17 16.97 -13.62
N HIS A 19 15.50 15.78 -13.11
CA HIS A 19 15.73 15.56 -11.67
C HIS A 19 17.18 15.31 -11.26
N GLY A 20 18.14 15.56 -12.17
CA GLY A 20 19.57 15.36 -11.94
C GLY A 20 20.23 14.50 -13.01
N VAL A 21 21.21 13.68 -12.66
CA VAL A 21 21.99 12.86 -13.61
C VAL A 21 21.37 11.47 -13.76
N VAL A 22 21.22 10.98 -15.00
CA VAL A 22 20.78 9.62 -15.29
C VAL A 22 21.96 8.81 -15.82
N PHE A 23 22.34 7.76 -15.12
CA PHE A 23 23.41 6.83 -15.46
C PHE A 23 22.83 5.48 -15.87
N GLY A 24 23.45 4.79 -16.83
CA GLY A 24 23.04 3.45 -17.25
C GLY A 24 24.25 2.57 -17.60
N LYS A 25 24.18 1.29 -17.28
CA LYS A 25 25.22 0.32 -17.64
C LYS A 25 24.67 -1.07 -17.91
N ASN A 26 25.13 -1.68 -18.99
CA ASN A 26 25.08 -3.12 -19.19
C ASN A 26 26.45 -3.73 -18.89
N SER A 27 26.44 -4.89 -18.22
CA SER A 27 27.65 -5.70 -18.04
C SER A 27 27.51 -7.02 -18.78
N ASP A 28 28.27 -7.15 -19.86
CA ASP A 28 28.42 -8.35 -20.66
C ASP A 28 29.64 -9.16 -20.17
N ARG A 29 29.39 -10.40 -19.78
CA ARG A 29 30.45 -11.29 -19.26
C ARG A 29 30.47 -12.60 -20.03
N PRO A 30 31.57 -13.37 -20.01
CA PRO A 30 31.59 -14.70 -20.59
C PRO A 30 30.39 -15.54 -20.14
N GLN A 31 29.85 -16.34 -21.05
CA GLN A 31 28.73 -17.24 -20.75
C GLN A 31 29.06 -18.12 -19.52
N GLY A 32 28.14 -18.16 -18.56
CA GLY A 32 28.31 -18.88 -17.29
C GLY A 32 28.83 -18.04 -16.12
N GLU A 33 29.32 -16.82 -16.36
CA GLU A 33 29.68 -15.90 -15.27
C GLU A 33 28.47 -15.12 -14.77
N VAL A 34 27.87 -15.59 -13.68
CA VAL A 34 26.67 -14.98 -13.07
C VAL A 34 27.03 -13.72 -12.29
N GLN A 35 26.18 -12.70 -12.40
CA GLN A 35 26.27 -11.50 -11.57
C GLN A 35 25.26 -11.52 -10.43
N GLU A 36 25.75 -11.22 -9.23
CA GLU A 36 24.94 -10.98 -8.04
C GLU A 36 24.76 -9.47 -7.80
N VAL A 37 23.67 -9.12 -7.12
CA VAL A 37 23.46 -7.78 -6.57
C VAL A 37 23.59 -7.85 -5.06
N VAL A 38 24.54 -7.09 -4.50
CA VAL A 38 24.91 -7.13 -3.08
C VAL A 38 24.94 -5.73 -2.47
N TYR A 39 24.38 -5.60 -1.26
CA TYR A 39 24.49 -4.41 -0.43
C TYR A 39 25.56 -4.65 0.64
N VAL A 40 26.53 -3.75 0.71
CA VAL A 40 27.62 -3.76 1.70
C VAL A 40 27.47 -2.48 2.54
N PRO A 41 27.16 -2.58 3.84
CA PRO A 41 27.00 -1.42 4.70
C PRO A 41 28.33 -0.68 4.92
N ALA A 42 28.25 0.57 5.36
CA ALA A 42 29.42 1.34 5.76
C ALA A 42 30.14 0.64 6.92
N THR A 43 31.48 0.61 6.88
CA THR A 43 32.29 -0.03 7.92
C THR A 43 33.49 0.82 8.30
N GLN A 44 34.06 0.54 9.47
CA GLN A 44 35.32 1.11 9.91
C GLN A 44 36.27 -0.03 10.26
N SER A 45 37.41 -0.11 9.57
CA SER A 45 38.41 -1.15 9.76
C SER A 45 39.81 -0.59 9.53
N SER A 46 40.78 -1.02 10.34
CA SER A 46 42.21 -0.75 10.09
C SER A 46 42.89 -1.85 9.27
N GLU A 47 42.21 -2.96 9.04
CA GLU A 47 42.80 -4.14 8.39
C GLU A 47 42.95 -3.95 6.87
N PRO A 48 44.04 -4.45 6.26
CA PRO A 48 44.18 -4.51 4.81
C PRO A 48 43.00 -5.21 4.14
N VAL A 49 42.63 -4.74 2.95
CA VAL A 49 41.50 -5.30 2.20
C VAL A 49 42.04 -6.27 1.15
N LYS A 50 41.60 -7.53 1.24
CA LYS A 50 41.85 -8.52 0.19
C LYS A 50 40.92 -8.28 -0.99
N CYS A 51 41.44 -7.68 -2.06
CA CYS A 51 40.78 -7.56 -3.35
C CYS A 51 40.84 -8.90 -4.11
N THR A 52 40.47 -8.91 -5.40
CA THR A 52 40.36 -10.15 -6.17
C THR A 52 41.68 -10.95 -6.18
N TYR A 53 42.82 -10.26 -6.34
CA TYR A 53 44.13 -10.93 -6.34
C TYR A 53 45.11 -10.40 -5.30
N ILE A 54 45.20 -9.09 -5.14
CA ILE A 54 46.16 -8.44 -4.24
C ILE A 54 45.48 -7.89 -2.98
N GLU A 55 46.28 -7.46 -2.02
CA GLU A 55 45.82 -6.73 -0.84
C GLU A 55 46.17 -5.25 -0.98
N VAL A 56 45.26 -4.39 -0.54
CA VAL A 56 45.47 -2.93 -0.50
C VAL A 56 45.30 -2.42 0.91
N GLU A 57 45.92 -1.28 1.20
CA GLU A 57 45.80 -0.64 2.51
C GLU A 57 44.35 -0.25 2.82
N SER A 58 44.01 -0.27 4.11
CA SER A 58 42.70 0.20 4.57
C SER A 58 42.50 1.68 4.31
N ALA A 59 41.26 2.07 3.98
CA ALA A 59 40.83 3.46 3.97
C ALA A 59 40.35 3.97 5.35
N GLY A 60 40.39 3.13 6.38
CA GLY A 60 39.81 3.43 7.69
C GLY A 60 38.29 3.32 7.66
N ALA A 61 37.60 4.34 7.15
CA ALA A 61 36.15 4.36 7.02
C ALA A 61 35.70 4.19 5.56
N THR A 62 34.73 3.30 5.32
CA THR A 62 34.13 3.07 4.00
C THR A 62 32.65 3.44 3.99
N LYS A 63 32.17 3.82 2.81
CA LYS A 63 30.76 4.15 2.54
C LYS A 63 29.95 2.88 2.27
N ALA A 64 28.65 2.92 2.57
CA ALA A 64 27.77 1.85 2.14
C ALA A 64 27.65 1.86 0.61
N VAL A 65 27.64 0.68 0.01
CA VAL A 65 27.60 0.47 -1.44
C VAL A 65 26.57 -0.59 -1.83
N ILE A 66 25.93 -0.40 -2.97
CA ILE A 66 25.14 -1.42 -3.68
C ILE A 66 25.90 -1.77 -4.96
N LEU A 67 26.22 -3.05 -5.16
CA LEU A 67 27.12 -3.52 -6.21
C LEU A 67 26.42 -4.56 -7.08
N SER A 68 26.64 -4.49 -8.39
CA SER A 68 26.40 -5.59 -9.31
C SER A 68 27.75 -6.16 -9.76
N LYS A 69 28.01 -7.42 -9.39
CA LYS A 69 29.34 -8.03 -9.50
C LYS A 69 29.28 -9.49 -9.94
N PRO A 70 30.26 -9.99 -10.71
CA PRO A 70 30.46 -11.42 -10.88
C PRO A 70 30.65 -12.10 -9.52
N GLY A 71 30.00 -13.24 -9.30
CA GLY A 71 29.99 -13.90 -7.99
C GLY A 71 31.40 -14.25 -7.46
N TRP A 72 32.31 -14.66 -8.35
CA TRP A 72 33.65 -15.15 -8.01
C TRP A 72 34.67 -14.07 -7.62
N MET A 73 34.46 -12.81 -8.01
CA MET A 73 35.43 -11.73 -7.78
C MET A 73 35.06 -10.87 -6.57
N TRP A 74 36.02 -10.09 -6.05
CA TRP A 74 35.77 -9.17 -4.94
C TRP A 74 35.19 -7.82 -5.42
N GLY A 75 35.71 -7.33 -6.54
CA GLY A 75 35.28 -6.10 -7.20
C GLY A 75 33.88 -6.17 -7.82
N ALA A 76 33.48 -5.11 -8.51
CA ALA A 76 32.19 -4.97 -9.17
C ALA A 76 32.31 -4.37 -10.57
N GLU A 77 31.39 -4.73 -11.46
CA GLU A 77 31.27 -4.16 -12.80
C GLU A 77 30.59 -2.78 -12.75
N MET A 78 29.71 -2.61 -11.77
CA MET A 78 28.94 -1.41 -11.56
C MET A 78 28.39 -1.35 -10.14
N GLY A 79 28.13 -0.14 -9.67
CA GLY A 79 27.46 0.06 -8.39
C GLY A 79 27.27 1.53 -8.06
N ALA A 80 26.67 1.77 -6.91
CA ALA A 80 26.50 3.10 -6.35
C ALA A 80 26.81 3.11 -4.85
N ASN A 81 27.02 4.31 -4.30
CA ASN A 81 27.25 4.51 -2.87
C ASN A 81 26.23 5.46 -2.23
N GLN A 82 26.19 5.45 -0.90
CA GLN A 82 25.27 6.27 -0.10
C GLN A 82 25.43 7.80 -0.29
N CYS A 83 26.50 8.25 -0.93
CA CYS A 83 26.76 9.66 -1.22
C CYS A 83 26.25 10.08 -2.62
N GLY A 84 25.62 9.17 -3.36
CA GLY A 84 25.12 9.43 -4.71
C GLY A 84 26.19 9.31 -5.80
N VAL A 85 27.33 8.66 -5.54
CA VAL A 85 28.32 8.33 -6.57
C VAL A 85 27.94 7.00 -7.23
N VAL A 86 28.01 6.95 -8.56
CA VAL A 86 27.84 5.74 -9.37
C VAL A 86 29.07 5.53 -10.24
N ILE A 87 29.50 4.29 -10.41
CA ILE A 87 30.64 3.93 -11.25
C ILE A 87 30.30 2.70 -12.08
N GLY A 88 30.72 2.70 -13.35
CA GLY A 88 30.74 1.52 -14.21
C GLY A 88 32.00 1.50 -15.06
N ASN A 89 32.49 0.30 -15.40
CA ASN A 89 33.70 0.12 -16.20
C ASN A 89 33.50 -0.69 -17.49
N GLU A 90 34.38 -0.46 -18.45
CA GLU A 90 34.41 -1.10 -19.76
C GLU A 90 35.79 -1.70 -20.00
N ALA A 91 35.86 -2.84 -20.68
CA ALA A 91 37.13 -3.44 -21.08
C ALA A 91 37.71 -2.69 -22.28
N VAL A 92 38.97 -2.27 -22.21
CA VAL A 92 39.71 -1.66 -23.32
C VAL A 92 41.08 -2.33 -23.50
N TRP A 93 41.54 -2.35 -24.74
CA TRP A 93 42.85 -2.91 -25.12
C TRP A 93 43.72 -1.82 -25.69
N THR A 94 44.87 -1.62 -25.05
CA THR A 94 45.82 -0.58 -25.42
C THR A 94 46.97 -1.17 -26.24
N GLY A 95 47.67 -0.34 -27.01
CA GLY A 95 48.85 -0.70 -27.81
C GLY A 95 50.11 -0.90 -26.97
N ASP A 96 49.98 -0.80 -25.65
CA ASP A 96 51.06 -0.92 -24.68
C ASP A 96 51.36 -2.40 -24.40
N ASN A 97 52.41 -2.91 -25.04
CA ASN A 97 52.76 -4.34 -25.07
C ASN A 97 53.78 -4.76 -23.99
N GLU A 98 54.20 -3.86 -23.09
CA GLU A 98 55.16 -4.21 -22.03
C GLU A 98 54.48 -4.90 -20.84
N GLY A 99 54.13 -6.17 -21.02
CA GLY A 99 53.89 -7.11 -19.92
C GLY A 99 52.61 -6.90 -19.10
N ASP A 100 51.82 -5.85 -19.34
CA ASP A 100 50.57 -5.61 -18.58
C ASP A 100 49.39 -6.49 -19.04
N HIS A 101 49.53 -7.14 -20.20
CA HIS A 101 48.68 -8.26 -20.62
C HIS A 101 49.18 -9.63 -20.15
N ASP A 102 50.25 -9.70 -19.36
CA ASP A 102 50.72 -10.97 -18.79
C ASP A 102 49.70 -11.48 -17.75
N PRO A 103 48.98 -12.59 -18.03
CA PRO A 103 47.98 -13.12 -17.11
C PRO A 103 48.58 -13.65 -15.80
N THR A 104 49.91 -13.82 -15.72
CA THR A 104 50.60 -14.26 -14.51
C THR A 104 50.84 -13.12 -13.52
N VAL A 105 50.84 -11.87 -13.98
CA VAL A 105 51.07 -10.70 -13.13
C VAL A 105 49.75 -10.20 -12.56
N LYS A 106 49.53 -10.53 -11.29
CA LYS A 106 48.30 -10.19 -10.57
C LYS A 106 48.40 -8.78 -9.95
N ARG A 107 47.47 -7.90 -10.31
CA ARG A 107 47.32 -6.55 -9.75
C ARG A 107 45.86 -6.27 -9.42
N LEU A 108 45.46 -5.01 -9.28
CA LEU A 108 44.05 -4.64 -9.18
C LEU A 108 43.36 -4.87 -10.51
N LEU A 109 42.16 -5.46 -10.49
CA LEU A 109 41.28 -5.45 -11.66
C LEU A 109 40.55 -4.10 -11.75
N GLY A 110 40.08 -3.72 -12.94
CA GLY A 110 39.17 -2.57 -13.05
C GLY A 110 37.96 -2.68 -12.13
N MET A 111 37.42 -3.90 -12.00
CA MET A 111 36.30 -4.17 -11.12
C MET A 111 36.65 -3.95 -9.63
N ASP A 112 37.89 -4.22 -9.22
CA ASP A 112 38.35 -3.89 -7.86
C ASP A 112 38.39 -2.37 -7.68
N LEU A 113 38.89 -1.64 -8.69
CA LEU A 113 38.94 -0.18 -8.69
C LEU A 113 37.55 0.47 -8.64
N VAL A 114 36.55 -0.08 -9.34
CA VAL A 114 35.14 0.37 -9.24
C VAL A 114 34.67 0.33 -7.79
N ARG A 115 34.85 -0.81 -7.11
CA ARG A 115 34.42 -0.98 -5.73
C ARG A 115 35.19 -0.08 -4.77
N LEU A 116 36.52 0.01 -4.92
CA LEU A 116 37.36 0.88 -4.09
C LEU A 116 37.00 2.36 -4.26
N GLY A 117 36.73 2.80 -5.49
CA GLY A 117 36.25 4.14 -5.78
C GLY A 117 34.91 4.45 -5.09
N LEU A 118 33.95 3.52 -5.16
CA LEU A 118 32.64 3.65 -4.51
C LEU A 118 32.74 3.66 -2.98
N GLU A 119 33.54 2.77 -2.39
CA GLU A 119 33.68 2.67 -0.93
C GLU A 119 34.42 3.88 -0.33
N ARG A 120 35.29 4.55 -1.10
CA ARG A 120 36.19 5.60 -0.58
C ARG A 120 35.84 7.02 -1.04
N GLY A 121 35.25 7.24 -2.21
CA GLY A 121 34.92 8.59 -2.74
C GLY A 121 33.52 9.09 -2.33
N ALA A 122 33.37 10.37 -1.98
CA ALA A 122 32.06 11.00 -1.70
C ALA A 122 31.48 11.79 -2.89
N THR A 123 32.30 12.08 -3.89
CA THR A 123 31.92 12.73 -5.13
C THR A 123 32.52 11.97 -6.32
N ALA A 124 32.08 12.27 -7.54
CA ALA A 124 32.65 11.67 -8.74
C ALA A 124 34.15 11.98 -8.87
N GLY A 125 34.56 13.21 -8.54
CA GLY A 125 35.96 13.63 -8.55
C GLY A 125 36.81 12.94 -7.48
N GLU A 126 36.30 12.77 -6.26
CA GLU A 126 37.01 12.03 -5.22
C GLU A 126 37.16 10.54 -5.55
N ALA A 127 36.11 9.92 -6.12
CA ALA A 127 36.17 8.54 -6.57
C ALA A 127 37.19 8.36 -7.72
N LEU A 128 37.26 9.31 -8.64
CA LEU A 128 38.32 9.38 -9.66
C LEU A 128 39.71 9.41 -9.03
N ASP A 129 39.95 10.31 -8.07
CA ASP A 129 41.25 10.45 -7.42
C ASP A 129 41.65 9.19 -6.63
N VAL A 130 40.69 8.51 -6.00
CA VAL A 130 40.92 7.21 -5.36
C VAL A 130 41.37 6.17 -6.39
N ILE A 131 40.64 6.05 -7.50
CA ILE A 131 40.93 5.06 -8.54
C ILE A 131 42.33 5.30 -9.11
N THR A 132 42.67 6.53 -9.44
CA THR A 132 43.95 6.86 -10.09
C THR A 132 45.13 6.69 -9.15
N GLN A 133 45.02 7.08 -7.87
CA GLN A 133 46.08 6.84 -6.88
C GLN A 133 46.36 5.33 -6.68
N LEU A 134 45.31 4.52 -6.60
CA LEU A 134 45.44 3.07 -6.46
C LEU A 134 46.02 2.44 -7.75
N LEU A 135 45.60 2.93 -8.91
CA LEU A 135 46.12 2.50 -10.21
C LEU A 135 47.61 2.80 -10.34
N GLU A 136 48.06 4.02 -10.01
CA GLU A 136 49.48 4.40 -10.10
C GLU A 136 50.34 3.56 -9.15
N LYS A 137 49.83 3.32 -7.93
CA LYS A 137 50.53 2.55 -6.91
C LYS A 137 50.61 1.06 -7.26
N TYR A 138 49.46 0.42 -7.45
CA TYR A 138 49.36 -1.04 -7.56
C TYR A 138 49.31 -1.55 -9.00
N GLY A 139 49.02 -0.68 -9.97
CA GLY A 139 48.79 -1.05 -11.37
C GLY A 139 47.48 -1.80 -11.59
N GLN A 140 47.18 -2.03 -12.87
CA GLN A 140 46.04 -2.83 -13.31
C GLN A 140 46.53 -4.09 -14.03
N GLY A 141 45.84 -5.22 -13.84
CA GLY A 141 46.20 -6.47 -14.52
C GLY A 141 45.85 -7.75 -13.76
N GLY A 142 45.90 -8.86 -14.51
CA GLY A 142 45.51 -10.19 -14.07
C GLY A 142 44.28 -10.72 -14.83
N PRO A 143 43.92 -12.00 -14.66
CA PRO A 143 42.80 -12.60 -15.37
C PRO A 143 41.46 -11.94 -15.02
N CYS A 144 40.72 -11.50 -16.04
CA CYS A 144 39.40 -10.89 -15.89
C CYS A 144 38.25 -11.87 -16.09
N SER A 145 38.53 -13.16 -16.34
CA SER A 145 37.53 -14.24 -16.43
C SER A 145 37.91 -15.42 -15.56
N HIS A 146 36.90 -16.10 -15.01
CA HIS A 146 37.09 -17.36 -14.30
C HIS A 146 37.42 -18.53 -15.26
N ASN A 147 36.91 -18.48 -16.49
CA ASN A 147 36.99 -19.57 -17.46
C ASN A 147 38.12 -19.41 -18.48
N ASP A 148 38.64 -18.19 -18.66
CA ASP A 148 39.76 -17.90 -19.54
C ASP A 148 40.86 -17.14 -18.78
N PRO A 149 41.96 -17.83 -18.37
CA PRO A 149 43.03 -17.19 -17.61
C PRO A 149 43.82 -16.17 -18.45
N ASN A 150 43.73 -16.22 -19.79
CA ASN A 150 44.43 -15.28 -20.66
C ASN A 150 43.60 -14.02 -20.96
N PHE A 151 42.37 -13.94 -20.43
CA PHE A 151 41.49 -12.83 -20.68
C PHE A 151 41.87 -11.62 -19.83
N THR A 152 42.78 -10.79 -20.33
CA THR A 152 43.28 -9.58 -19.65
C THR A 152 42.96 -8.34 -20.46
N TYR A 153 42.68 -7.22 -19.77
CA TYR A 153 42.40 -5.93 -20.37
C TYR A 153 42.61 -4.78 -19.37
N HIS A 154 42.69 -3.56 -19.90
CA HIS A 154 42.60 -2.33 -19.13
C HIS A 154 41.15 -1.81 -19.09
N ASN A 155 40.89 -0.69 -18.43
CA ASN A 155 39.53 -0.20 -18.27
C ASN A 155 39.32 1.26 -18.65
N SER A 156 38.16 1.49 -19.27
CA SER A 156 37.53 2.81 -19.22
C SER A 156 36.50 2.80 -18.10
N PHE A 157 36.33 3.93 -17.43
CA PHE A 157 35.38 4.12 -16.33
C PHE A 157 34.52 5.32 -16.63
N LEU A 158 33.23 5.21 -16.33
CA LEU A 158 32.33 6.33 -16.24
C LEU A 158 31.90 6.48 -14.79
N ILE A 159 32.25 7.62 -14.20
CA ILE A 159 32.04 7.93 -12.78
C ILE A 159 31.12 9.13 -12.73
N ALA A 160 29.99 9.06 -12.04
CA ALA A 160 29.04 10.17 -11.96
C ALA A 160 28.53 10.40 -10.55
N ASP A 161 28.15 11.64 -10.27
CA ASP A 161 27.44 12.06 -9.07
C ASP A 161 26.26 12.97 -9.49
N PRO A 162 25.46 13.55 -8.57
CA PRO A 162 24.32 14.37 -8.95
C PRO A 162 24.65 15.65 -9.75
N LYS A 163 25.93 16.00 -9.93
CA LYS A 163 26.37 17.26 -10.56
C LYS A 163 27.22 17.04 -11.80
N THR A 164 28.12 16.07 -11.77
CA THR A 164 29.17 15.89 -12.79
C THR A 164 29.37 14.42 -13.12
N ALA A 165 29.99 14.18 -14.27
CA ALA A 165 30.51 12.88 -14.63
C ALA A 165 31.94 12.98 -15.14
N TRP A 166 32.69 11.89 -15.01
CA TRP A 166 34.07 11.76 -15.46
C TRP A 166 34.21 10.51 -16.31
N VAL A 167 34.84 10.65 -17.47
CA VAL A 167 35.40 9.53 -18.22
C VAL A 167 36.85 9.39 -17.79
N LEU A 168 37.26 8.21 -17.34
CA LEU A 168 38.66 7.86 -17.03
C LEU A 168 39.05 6.67 -17.91
N GLU A 169 40.18 6.75 -18.60
CA GLU A 169 40.68 5.65 -19.44
C GLU A 169 42.13 5.33 -19.08
N THR A 170 42.45 4.03 -19.02
CA THR A 170 43.71 3.53 -18.47
C THR A 170 44.53 2.73 -19.49
N SER A 171 45.86 2.81 -19.35
CA SER A 171 46.85 1.92 -19.96
C SER A 171 47.91 1.60 -18.91
N GLY A 172 47.86 0.40 -18.33
CA GLY A 172 48.75 0.01 -17.24
C GLY A 172 48.59 0.93 -16.02
N LYS A 173 49.64 1.67 -15.68
CA LYS A 173 49.63 2.69 -14.62
C LYS A 173 49.29 4.10 -15.12
N HIS A 174 49.25 4.29 -16.43
CA HIS A 174 49.01 5.58 -17.04
C HIS A 174 47.52 5.78 -17.34
N TRP A 175 47.05 7.02 -17.25
CA TRP A 175 45.64 7.30 -17.40
C TRP A 175 45.39 8.74 -17.85
N ALA A 176 44.23 8.96 -18.48
CA ALA A 176 43.69 10.27 -18.81
C ALA A 176 42.21 10.33 -18.39
N ALA A 177 41.74 11.51 -18.02
CA ALA A 177 40.36 11.73 -17.62
C ALA A 177 39.79 13.06 -18.14
N VAL A 178 38.49 13.04 -18.43
CA VAL A 178 37.72 14.18 -18.95
C VAL A 178 36.47 14.37 -18.11
N GLU A 179 36.20 15.63 -17.75
CA GLU A 179 34.99 16.03 -17.06
C GLU A 179 33.86 16.31 -18.07
N VAL A 180 32.67 15.85 -17.70
CA VAL A 180 31.40 16.04 -18.39
C VAL A 180 30.43 16.72 -17.41
N THR A 181 30.06 17.96 -17.70
CA THR A 181 29.19 18.77 -16.84
C THR A 181 27.79 19.00 -17.40
N SER A 182 27.56 18.66 -18.67
CA SER A 182 26.27 18.81 -19.34
C SER A 182 26.16 17.89 -20.56
N GLY A 183 24.95 17.62 -21.01
CA GLY A 183 24.71 16.81 -22.21
C GLY A 183 24.72 15.32 -21.90
N TYR A 184 25.25 14.50 -22.81
CA TYR A 184 25.38 13.06 -22.61
C TYR A 184 26.76 12.56 -23.00
N ARG A 185 27.15 11.40 -22.46
CA ARG A 185 28.39 10.70 -22.82
C ARG A 185 28.17 9.19 -22.69
N ASN A 186 28.79 8.42 -23.56
CA ASN A 186 28.89 6.97 -23.42
C ASN A 186 30.34 6.49 -23.55
N ILE A 187 30.62 5.31 -23.01
CA ILE A 187 31.85 4.53 -23.21
C ILE A 187 31.48 3.09 -23.55
N SER A 188 32.38 2.42 -24.26
CA SER A 188 32.27 1.03 -24.70
C SER A 188 33.68 0.43 -24.75
N ASN A 189 33.98 -0.55 -25.62
CA ASN A 189 35.28 -1.22 -25.69
C ASN A 189 36.38 -0.49 -26.46
N VAL A 190 36.30 0.83 -26.53
CA VAL A 190 37.24 1.68 -27.27
C VAL A 190 37.58 2.90 -26.44
N LEU A 191 38.82 3.38 -26.58
CA LEU A 191 39.22 4.65 -25.97
C LEU A 191 38.50 5.81 -26.66
N THR A 192 38.06 6.79 -25.89
CA THR A 192 37.21 7.91 -26.31
C THR A 192 37.80 9.27 -25.94
N ILE A 193 38.81 9.31 -25.07
CA ILE A 193 39.51 10.54 -24.70
C ILE A 193 40.48 10.89 -25.83
N THR A 194 40.24 12.00 -26.52
CA THR A 194 41.09 12.46 -27.62
C THR A 194 42.11 13.48 -27.09
N THR A 195 42.04 14.73 -27.55
CA THR A 195 42.98 15.79 -27.17
C THR A 195 42.51 16.62 -25.97
N LYS A 196 41.19 16.71 -25.73
CA LYS A 196 40.66 17.30 -24.51
C LYS A 196 40.97 16.35 -23.34
N ILE A 197 41.85 16.77 -22.43
CA ILE A 197 42.23 16.01 -21.23
C ILE A 197 42.23 16.98 -20.05
N ASP A 198 41.37 16.73 -19.06
CA ASP A 198 41.21 17.59 -17.88
C ASP A 198 42.13 17.14 -16.73
N LYS A 199 42.38 15.82 -16.60
CA LYS A 199 43.37 15.24 -15.68
C LYS A 199 44.14 14.10 -16.37
N LYS A 200 45.39 13.86 -16.01
CA LYS A 200 46.21 12.74 -16.51
C LYS A 200 47.28 12.34 -15.50
N SER A 201 47.80 11.13 -15.63
CA SER A 201 48.97 10.69 -14.85
C SER A 201 50.21 11.52 -15.18
N GLU A 202 51.09 11.68 -14.19
CA GLU A 202 52.38 12.33 -14.37
C GLU A 202 53.24 11.54 -15.37
N GLY A 203 53.92 12.24 -16.29
CA GLY A 203 54.80 11.61 -17.28
C GLY A 203 54.10 10.85 -18.41
N LEU A 204 52.78 11.00 -18.58
CA LEU A 204 51.99 10.27 -19.59
C LEU A 204 52.53 10.44 -21.01
N GLU A 205 52.87 11.67 -21.39
CA GLU A 205 53.34 12.03 -22.72
C GLU A 205 54.75 11.51 -22.99
N GLU A 206 55.63 11.64 -22.00
CA GLU A 206 56.99 11.12 -22.02
C GLU A 206 56.98 9.59 -22.13
N TYR A 207 56.08 8.93 -21.40
CA TYR A 207 55.89 7.49 -21.48
C TYR A 207 55.45 7.07 -22.89
N ALA A 208 54.41 7.70 -23.44
CA ALA A 208 53.92 7.41 -24.78
C ALA A 208 55.03 7.59 -25.85
N ARG A 209 55.86 8.63 -25.72
CA ARG A 209 57.04 8.82 -26.58
C ARG A 209 58.08 7.72 -26.42
N SER A 210 58.39 7.33 -25.18
CA SER A 210 59.39 6.29 -24.89
C SER A 210 58.99 4.93 -25.46
N LYS A 211 57.68 4.66 -25.57
CA LYS A 211 57.11 3.44 -26.16
C LYS A 211 56.86 3.53 -27.66
N GLY A 212 57.16 4.67 -28.29
CA GLY A 212 56.87 4.88 -29.72
C GLY A 212 55.38 4.96 -30.05
N LEU A 213 54.51 5.16 -29.05
CA LEU A 213 53.06 5.31 -29.20
C LEU A 213 52.68 6.72 -29.66
N TRP A 214 53.53 7.72 -29.39
CA TRP A 214 53.40 9.07 -29.90
C TRP A 214 54.76 9.63 -30.32
N ASN A 215 54.84 10.26 -31.49
CA ASN A 215 56.09 10.81 -32.01
C ASN A 215 56.47 12.18 -31.40
N GLY A 216 55.61 12.76 -30.56
CA GLY A 216 55.82 14.08 -29.95
C GLY A 216 55.43 15.27 -30.84
N GLU A 217 54.89 15.01 -32.04
CA GLU A 217 54.38 16.05 -32.94
C GLU A 217 52.85 16.17 -32.80
N GLY A 218 52.34 17.40 -32.90
CA GLY A 218 50.90 17.70 -32.76
C GLY A 218 50.42 17.76 -31.30
N GLU A 219 49.10 17.87 -31.14
CA GLU A 219 48.45 17.80 -29.82
C GLU A 219 48.33 16.34 -29.37
N PHE A 220 48.63 16.05 -28.10
CA PHE A 220 48.57 14.69 -27.59
C PHE A 220 47.13 14.16 -27.58
N ASN A 221 46.90 13.03 -28.24
CA ASN A 221 45.59 12.37 -28.33
C ASN A 221 45.69 10.99 -27.66
N PHE A 222 45.00 10.81 -26.52
CA PHE A 222 45.12 9.57 -25.72
C PHE A 222 44.59 8.34 -26.49
N CYS A 223 43.42 8.46 -27.12
CA CYS A 223 42.83 7.45 -27.99
C CYS A 223 43.80 7.07 -29.11
N GLU A 224 44.37 8.04 -29.84
CA GLU A 224 45.29 7.77 -30.95
C GLU A 224 46.58 7.10 -30.47
N ALA A 225 47.19 7.62 -29.40
CA ALA A 225 48.43 7.10 -28.85
C ALA A 225 48.27 5.65 -28.36
N PHE A 226 47.21 5.37 -27.60
CA PHE A 226 47.06 4.08 -26.93
C PHE A 226 46.17 3.07 -27.66
N SER A 227 45.43 3.45 -28.70
CA SER A 227 44.65 2.48 -29.50
C SER A 227 45.06 2.43 -30.98
N GLY A 228 45.76 3.44 -31.48
CA GLY A 228 46.04 3.62 -32.91
C GLY A 228 44.87 4.24 -33.70
N GLU A 229 43.73 4.51 -33.07
CA GLU A 229 42.57 5.13 -33.69
C GLU A 229 42.48 6.62 -33.35
N LYS A 230 42.25 7.49 -34.34
CA LYS A 230 42.17 8.96 -34.10
C LYS A 230 40.99 9.39 -33.25
N LYS A 231 39.92 8.60 -33.29
CA LYS A 231 38.64 8.81 -32.59
C LYS A 231 37.96 7.45 -32.45
N PRO A 232 37.05 7.27 -31.47
CA PRO A 232 36.34 6.02 -31.29
C PRO A 232 35.55 5.64 -32.55
N GLY A 233 35.85 4.48 -33.13
CA GLY A 233 35.20 3.95 -34.34
C GLY A 233 34.37 2.69 -34.11
N ASP A 234 34.29 2.18 -32.88
CA ASP A 234 33.56 0.94 -32.58
C ASP A 234 32.05 1.08 -32.85
N ALA A 235 31.46 0.02 -33.42
CA ALA A 235 30.07 0.03 -33.85
C ALA A 235 29.08 0.18 -32.67
N ARG A 236 29.37 -0.39 -31.50
CA ARG A 236 28.51 -0.27 -30.31
C ARG A 236 28.62 1.13 -29.72
N TYR A 237 29.83 1.71 -29.67
CA TYR A 237 30.01 3.09 -29.27
C TYR A 237 29.16 4.06 -30.10
N LEU A 238 29.23 3.93 -31.43
CA LEU A 238 28.47 4.77 -32.36
C LEU A 238 26.95 4.51 -32.28
N ALA A 239 26.54 3.26 -32.07
CA ALA A 239 25.14 2.92 -31.88
C ALA A 239 24.58 3.51 -30.57
N GLY A 240 25.37 3.46 -29.49
CA GLY A 240 25.06 4.08 -28.21
C GLY A 240 24.93 5.59 -28.30
N GLU A 241 25.86 6.26 -28.98
CA GLU A 241 25.79 7.72 -29.24
C GLU A 241 24.52 8.09 -30.02
N LYS A 242 24.17 7.29 -31.04
CA LYS A 242 22.93 7.47 -31.81
C LYS A 242 21.68 7.32 -30.96
N LEU A 243 21.62 6.31 -30.10
CA LEU A 243 20.48 6.08 -29.21
C LEU A 243 20.34 7.21 -28.18
N LEU A 244 21.44 7.67 -27.59
CA LEU A 244 21.43 8.84 -26.72
C LEU A 244 20.88 10.07 -27.43
N ALA A 245 21.39 10.39 -28.62
CA ALA A 245 20.91 11.51 -29.42
C ALA A 245 19.40 11.45 -29.71
N GLN A 246 18.87 10.25 -29.97
CA GLN A 246 17.44 10.02 -30.21
C GLN A 246 16.60 10.27 -28.96
N HIS A 247 16.96 9.64 -27.84
CA HIS A 247 16.16 9.70 -26.62
C HIS A 247 16.29 11.05 -25.88
N THR A 248 17.39 11.78 -26.03
CA THR A 248 17.54 13.10 -25.39
C THR A 248 16.93 14.25 -26.20
N SER A 249 16.38 13.99 -27.39
CA SER A 249 15.87 15.03 -28.30
C SER A 249 14.74 15.90 -27.70
N SER A 250 14.03 15.39 -26.69
CA SER A 250 12.93 16.08 -26.00
C SER A 250 13.38 16.95 -24.82
N ASN A 251 14.66 16.91 -24.42
CA ASN A 251 15.18 17.51 -23.18
C ASN A 251 14.43 17.07 -21.91
N ASN A 252 13.85 15.86 -21.92
CA ASN A 252 13.11 15.29 -20.79
C ASN A 252 13.47 13.81 -20.62
N PHE A 253 14.77 13.52 -20.66
CA PHE A 253 15.28 12.15 -20.56
C PHE A 253 15.06 11.61 -19.13
N LYS A 254 14.47 10.42 -19.02
CA LYS A 254 14.16 9.74 -17.75
C LYS A 254 14.82 8.37 -17.64
N GLU A 255 14.71 7.74 -16.48
CA GLU A 255 15.17 6.37 -16.26
C GLU A 255 14.54 5.37 -17.23
N THR A 256 13.29 5.57 -17.65
CA THR A 256 12.61 4.69 -18.61
C THR A 256 13.18 4.81 -20.03
N ASP A 257 13.71 5.98 -20.41
CA ASP A 257 14.48 6.13 -21.65
C ASP A 257 15.80 5.35 -21.57
N MET A 258 16.49 5.43 -20.42
CA MET A 258 17.70 4.64 -20.21
C MET A 258 17.39 3.13 -20.20
N PHE A 259 16.25 2.72 -19.63
CA PHE A 259 15.80 1.32 -19.73
C PHE A 259 15.65 0.90 -21.18
N ALA A 260 15.08 1.74 -22.05
CA ALA A 260 14.91 1.44 -23.47
C ALA A 260 16.26 1.28 -24.18
N ILE A 261 17.22 2.19 -23.95
CA ILE A 261 18.57 2.10 -24.51
C ILE A 261 19.26 0.79 -24.10
N LEU A 262 19.27 0.48 -22.81
CA LEU A 262 19.92 -0.72 -22.29
C LEU A 262 19.23 -2.02 -22.71
N ARG A 263 17.99 -1.95 -23.21
CA ARG A 263 17.22 -3.08 -23.75
C ARG A 263 17.37 -3.29 -25.24
N ASP A 264 17.96 -2.33 -25.96
CA ASP A 264 17.96 -2.37 -27.41
C ASP A 264 18.90 -3.48 -27.93
N LYS A 265 18.28 -4.54 -28.46
CA LYS A 265 18.99 -5.68 -29.04
C LYS A 265 19.48 -5.42 -30.46
N ASN A 266 18.89 -4.45 -31.17
CA ASN A 266 19.20 -4.20 -32.58
C ASN A 266 20.54 -3.47 -32.74
N SER A 267 20.87 -2.62 -31.79
CA SER A 267 22.15 -1.93 -31.63
C SER A 267 23.24 -2.79 -31.00
N GLU A 268 22.90 -4.00 -30.55
CA GLU A 268 23.74 -4.89 -29.75
C GLU A 268 24.16 -4.36 -28.37
N ILE A 269 23.59 -3.23 -27.91
CA ILE A 269 23.79 -2.72 -26.54
C ILE A 269 23.26 -3.74 -25.52
N CYS A 270 22.10 -4.35 -25.79
CA CYS A 270 21.61 -5.53 -25.06
C CYS A 270 22.06 -6.81 -25.78
N ARG A 271 22.96 -7.57 -25.17
CA ARG A 271 23.42 -8.86 -25.69
C ARG A 271 22.49 -9.98 -25.25
N ARG A 272 22.10 -10.84 -26.20
CA ARG A 272 21.21 -11.98 -25.97
C ARG A 272 21.87 -13.05 -25.10
N CYS A 273 21.08 -13.81 -24.34
CA CYS A 273 21.57 -14.89 -23.46
C CYS A 273 22.39 -16.00 -24.15
N ASP A 274 22.23 -16.18 -25.46
CA ASP A 274 22.95 -17.16 -26.27
C ASP A 274 24.23 -16.62 -26.91
N ALA A 275 24.53 -15.33 -26.73
CA ALA A 275 25.80 -14.75 -27.17
C ALA A 275 26.98 -15.32 -26.36
N PRO A 276 28.22 -15.29 -26.89
CA PRO A 276 29.41 -15.66 -26.12
C PRO A 276 29.65 -14.77 -24.90
N PHE A 277 29.24 -13.50 -25.01
CA PHE A 277 29.23 -12.50 -23.95
C PHE A 277 27.80 -11.94 -23.83
N PRO A 278 26.89 -12.62 -23.12
CA PRO A 278 25.54 -12.11 -22.86
C PRO A 278 25.58 -10.98 -21.82
N THR A 279 24.57 -10.11 -21.84
CA THR A 279 24.38 -9.10 -20.78
C THR A 279 23.91 -9.83 -19.53
N GLN A 280 24.77 -9.91 -18.51
CA GLN A 280 24.51 -10.67 -17.28
C GLN A 280 23.86 -9.83 -16.19
N GLY A 281 24.00 -8.51 -16.26
CA GLY A 281 23.40 -7.57 -15.34
C GLY A 281 23.25 -6.20 -15.98
N SER A 282 22.30 -5.42 -15.47
CA SER A 282 22.07 -4.05 -15.91
C SER A 282 21.70 -3.16 -14.74
N GLN A 283 22.22 -1.94 -14.75
CA GLN A 283 21.98 -0.90 -13.74
C GLN A 283 21.55 0.40 -14.42
N VAL A 284 20.57 1.07 -13.83
CA VAL A 284 20.29 2.49 -14.08
C VAL A 284 20.31 3.24 -12.75
N SER A 285 20.74 4.49 -12.74
CA SER A 285 20.72 5.32 -11.53
C SER A 285 20.27 6.73 -11.86
N VAL A 286 19.31 7.22 -11.07
CA VAL A 286 18.85 8.61 -11.10
C VAL A 286 19.45 9.30 -9.88
N LEU A 287 20.45 10.14 -10.13
CA LEU A 287 21.23 10.83 -9.10
C LEU A 287 20.67 12.23 -8.93
N SER A 288 20.28 12.57 -7.70
CA SER A 288 19.68 13.86 -7.40
C SER A 288 20.28 14.48 -6.15
N SER A 289 20.34 15.81 -6.14
CA SER A 289 20.71 16.60 -4.95
C SER A 289 19.49 17.15 -4.21
N SER A 290 18.29 17.08 -4.80
CA SER A 290 17.05 17.60 -4.23
C SER A 290 16.10 16.53 -3.71
N ARG A 291 16.31 15.27 -4.11
CA ARG A 291 15.54 14.10 -3.66
C ARG A 291 16.47 12.89 -3.49
N PRO A 292 16.05 11.81 -2.81
CA PRO A 292 16.83 10.59 -2.72
C PRO A 292 17.23 10.07 -4.11
N SER A 293 18.48 9.61 -4.24
CA SER A 293 18.93 8.96 -5.48
C SER A 293 18.37 7.54 -5.57
N VAL A 294 17.96 7.13 -6.77
CA VAL A 294 17.32 5.83 -7.02
C VAL A 294 18.21 4.98 -7.91
N HIS A 295 18.48 3.74 -7.49
CA HIS A 295 19.34 2.80 -8.20
C HIS A 295 18.54 1.57 -8.60
N TRP A 296 18.40 1.35 -9.91
CA TRP A 296 17.60 0.32 -10.51
C TRP A 296 18.48 -0.82 -11.00
N PHE A 297 18.21 -2.06 -10.58
CA PHE A 297 18.99 -3.23 -10.98
C PHE A 297 18.09 -4.30 -11.59
N THR A 298 18.56 -4.97 -12.64
CA THR A 298 17.85 -6.18 -13.11
C THR A 298 18.07 -7.37 -12.18
N ALA A 299 19.29 -7.52 -11.64
CA ALA A 299 19.72 -8.72 -10.91
C ALA A 299 19.51 -10.05 -11.67
N THR A 300 19.24 -9.98 -12.97
CA THR A 300 18.98 -11.09 -13.89
C THR A 300 19.50 -10.72 -15.28
N PRO A 301 19.89 -11.69 -16.12
CA PRO A 301 20.50 -11.45 -17.42
C PRO A 301 19.48 -10.96 -18.46
N ASP A 302 19.95 -10.41 -19.57
CA ASP A 302 19.16 -9.91 -20.70
C ASP A 302 18.08 -8.89 -20.26
N PRO A 303 18.44 -7.60 -20.13
CA PRO A 303 17.51 -6.54 -19.70
C PRO A 303 16.25 -6.44 -20.58
N SER A 304 16.27 -6.91 -21.83
CA SER A 304 15.08 -6.90 -22.70
C SER A 304 13.97 -7.84 -22.22
N VAL A 305 14.31 -8.87 -21.44
CA VAL A 305 13.36 -9.82 -20.82
C VAL A 305 13.46 -9.86 -19.29
N SER A 306 14.22 -8.93 -18.70
CA SER A 306 14.34 -8.71 -17.26
C SER A 306 13.69 -7.39 -16.84
N VAL A 307 13.32 -7.28 -15.57
CA VAL A 307 12.77 -6.05 -14.99
C VAL A 307 13.75 -5.38 -14.05
N TYR A 308 13.73 -4.06 -14.02
CA TYR A 308 14.47 -3.20 -13.11
C TYR A 308 13.75 -3.10 -11.76
N LYS A 309 14.49 -3.33 -10.69
CA LYS A 309 14.02 -3.20 -9.31
C LYS A 309 14.74 -2.04 -8.63
N PRO A 310 14.03 -1.12 -7.95
CA PRO A 310 14.64 0.04 -7.33
C PRO A 310 15.31 -0.29 -5.99
N PHE A 311 16.34 0.48 -5.67
CA PHE A 311 17.04 0.54 -4.40
C PHE A 311 17.30 2.00 -4.07
N ILE A 312 17.03 2.37 -2.81
CA ILE A 312 17.37 3.68 -2.24
C ILE A 312 18.18 3.41 -0.99
N PHE A 313 19.27 4.17 -0.79
CA PHE A 313 20.02 4.09 0.46
C PHE A 313 19.17 4.64 1.60
N SER A 314 18.86 3.77 2.57
CA SER A 314 18.06 4.08 3.75
C SER A 314 18.75 3.56 5.03
N PRO A 315 18.32 4.00 6.23
CA PRO A 315 19.02 3.69 7.48
C PRO A 315 19.21 2.18 7.75
N ASN A 316 18.24 1.34 7.39
CA ASN A 316 18.30 -0.11 7.61
C ASN A 316 18.09 -0.88 6.31
N ALA A 317 18.65 -0.42 5.20
CA ALA A 317 18.51 -1.07 3.90
C ALA A 317 18.87 -2.58 3.94
N VAL A 318 17.93 -3.43 3.51
CA VAL A 318 18.05 -4.87 3.38
C VAL A 318 17.68 -5.28 1.96
N ILE A 319 18.45 -6.23 1.41
CA ILE A 319 18.22 -6.80 0.08
C ILE A 319 17.91 -8.30 0.18
N SER A 320 17.21 -8.85 -0.81
CA SER A 320 16.85 -10.28 -0.82
C SER A 320 18.09 -11.16 -0.99
N ASN A 321 18.10 -12.32 -0.32
CA ASN A 321 19.13 -13.34 -0.54
C ASN A 321 19.01 -14.02 -1.91
N HIS A 322 17.88 -13.85 -2.62
CA HIS A 322 17.69 -14.44 -3.95
C HIS A 322 18.57 -13.82 -5.04
N THR A 323 19.20 -12.67 -4.78
CA THR A 323 20.14 -11.99 -5.70
C THR A 323 21.61 -12.33 -5.42
N LYS A 324 21.90 -13.20 -4.43
CA LYS A 324 23.27 -13.53 -4.00
C LYS A 324 23.69 -14.93 -4.41
N CYS A 325 24.90 -15.09 -4.93
CA CYS A 325 25.44 -16.41 -5.26
C CYS A 325 25.71 -17.22 -3.97
N PRO A 326 25.51 -18.55 -4.01
CA PRO A 326 25.74 -19.42 -2.85
C PRO A 326 27.14 -19.23 -2.26
N GLU A 327 27.25 -19.22 -0.93
CA GLU A 327 28.57 -19.10 -0.29
C GLU A 327 29.46 -20.31 -0.54
N SER A 328 28.86 -21.50 -0.69
CA SER A 328 29.57 -22.74 -1.01
C SER A 328 30.15 -22.78 -2.42
N ASP A 329 29.59 -22.00 -3.35
CA ASP A 329 30.02 -21.94 -4.74
C ASP A 329 29.66 -20.57 -5.34
N LYS A 330 30.66 -19.68 -5.40
CA LYS A 330 30.52 -18.34 -5.95
C LYS A 330 30.45 -18.29 -7.48
N THR A 331 30.60 -19.42 -8.16
CA THR A 331 30.41 -19.55 -9.61
C THR A 331 29.00 -20.01 -9.99
N ALA A 332 28.27 -20.61 -9.04
CA ALA A 332 26.91 -21.07 -9.26
C ALA A 332 25.89 -19.91 -9.36
N PRO A 333 24.83 -20.06 -10.18
CA PRO A 333 23.79 -19.06 -10.28
C PRO A 333 23.00 -18.92 -8.98
N HIS A 334 22.69 -17.67 -8.61
CA HIS A 334 21.76 -17.40 -7.52
C HIS A 334 20.32 -17.81 -7.88
N THR A 335 19.44 -17.86 -6.88
CA THR A 335 18.07 -18.39 -7.05
C THR A 335 17.27 -17.62 -8.09
N LEU A 336 17.30 -16.28 -8.05
CA LEU A 336 16.55 -15.45 -8.99
C LEU A 336 17.02 -15.65 -10.44
N TYR A 337 18.34 -15.70 -10.66
CA TYR A 337 18.94 -15.96 -11.98
C TYR A 337 18.45 -17.29 -12.56
N SER A 338 18.48 -18.34 -11.74
CA SER A 338 18.08 -19.69 -12.15
C SER A 338 16.60 -19.75 -12.55
N LEU A 339 15.72 -19.09 -11.78
CA LEU A 339 14.30 -19.03 -12.07
C LEU A 339 13.99 -18.19 -13.31
N HIS A 340 14.65 -17.03 -13.44
CA HIS A 340 14.52 -16.17 -14.62
C HIS A 340 14.93 -16.91 -15.90
N SER A 341 16.09 -17.58 -15.87
CA SER A 341 16.58 -18.38 -16.99
C SER A 341 15.60 -19.49 -17.41
N GLN A 342 14.85 -20.06 -16.47
CA GLN A 342 13.79 -21.02 -16.77
C GLN A 342 12.54 -20.35 -17.33
N ALA A 343 12.13 -19.23 -16.75
CA ALA A 343 10.92 -18.50 -17.16
C ALA A 343 11.04 -17.92 -18.58
N VAL A 344 12.20 -17.37 -18.96
CA VAL A 344 12.45 -16.85 -20.31
C VAL A 344 12.25 -17.93 -21.38
N LYS A 345 12.51 -19.21 -21.06
CA LYS A 345 12.28 -20.34 -21.97
C LYS A 345 10.80 -20.73 -22.10
N ARG A 346 9.91 -20.28 -21.19
CA ARG A 346 8.49 -20.70 -21.11
C ARG A 346 7.51 -19.83 -21.90
N GLY A 347 7.86 -18.62 -22.34
CA GLY A 347 7.02 -17.78 -23.24
C GLY A 347 6.57 -16.41 -22.69
N SER A 348 5.72 -15.70 -23.45
CA SER A 348 5.42 -14.25 -23.40
C SER A 348 4.60 -13.73 -22.21
N ASP A 349 3.79 -14.58 -21.58
CA ASP A 349 2.80 -14.11 -20.60
C ASP A 349 3.45 -13.63 -19.29
N VAL A 350 4.49 -14.34 -18.83
CA VAL A 350 5.29 -13.93 -17.66
C VAL A 350 6.02 -12.62 -17.93
N GLN A 351 6.56 -12.43 -19.13
CA GLN A 351 7.26 -11.20 -19.50
C GLN A 351 6.33 -9.98 -19.49
N THR A 352 5.08 -10.15 -19.93
CA THR A 352 4.07 -9.08 -19.88
C THR A 352 3.75 -8.68 -18.45
N LEU A 353 3.55 -9.66 -17.55
CA LEU A 353 3.31 -9.42 -16.13
C LEU A 353 4.48 -8.68 -15.48
N LEU A 354 5.70 -9.14 -15.74
CA LEU A 354 6.92 -8.49 -15.26
C LEU A 354 7.04 -7.04 -15.78
N ARG A 355 6.75 -6.79 -17.06
CA ARG A 355 6.78 -5.44 -17.62
C ARG A 355 5.76 -4.51 -16.99
N ASN A 356 4.55 -5.01 -16.73
CA ASN A 356 3.53 -4.23 -16.03
C ASN A 356 3.97 -3.91 -14.60
N MET A 357 4.56 -4.88 -13.88
CA MET A 357 5.14 -4.65 -12.55
C MET A 357 6.18 -3.53 -12.52
N GLU A 358 7.08 -3.52 -13.49
CA GLU A 358 8.10 -2.47 -13.59
C GLU A 358 7.47 -1.11 -13.85
N ALA A 359 6.52 -1.02 -14.79
CA ALA A 359 5.85 0.23 -15.11
C ALA A 359 5.07 0.80 -13.91
N ASP A 360 4.36 -0.07 -13.19
CA ASP A 360 3.65 0.29 -11.96
C ASP A 360 4.64 0.77 -10.89
N CYS A 361 5.74 0.04 -10.68
CA CYS A 361 6.77 0.39 -9.70
C CYS A 361 7.43 1.74 -9.99
N VAL A 362 7.74 2.05 -11.25
CA VAL A 362 8.26 3.37 -11.67
C VAL A 362 7.26 4.47 -11.34
N LYS A 363 5.98 4.28 -11.71
CA LYS A 363 4.93 5.27 -11.48
C LYS A 363 4.69 5.53 -9.99
N GLU A 364 4.61 4.48 -9.18
CA GLU A 364 4.38 4.59 -7.74
C GLU A 364 5.57 5.24 -7.03
N LEU A 365 6.79 4.83 -7.37
CA LEU A 365 7.98 5.39 -6.74
C LEU A 365 8.13 6.88 -7.05
N GLU A 366 7.82 7.32 -8.28
CA GLU A 366 7.87 8.75 -8.63
C GLU A 366 6.87 9.56 -7.79
N ALA A 367 5.63 9.08 -7.63
CA ALA A 367 4.61 9.75 -6.81
C ALA A 367 5.01 9.89 -5.33
N VAL A 368 5.76 8.91 -4.83
CA VAL A 368 6.28 8.90 -3.46
C VAL A 368 7.43 9.88 -3.31
N LEU A 369 8.37 9.88 -4.26
CA LEU A 369 9.52 10.78 -4.25
C LEU A 369 9.11 12.26 -4.36
N GLU A 370 7.94 12.58 -4.92
CA GLU A 370 7.39 13.94 -4.90
C GLU A 370 7.03 14.44 -3.48
N ASN A 371 6.72 13.53 -2.56
CA ASN A 371 6.23 13.85 -1.21
C ASN A 371 7.14 13.32 -0.09
N VAL A 372 8.28 12.73 -0.44
CA VAL A 372 9.18 12.10 0.52
C VAL A 372 9.83 13.17 1.41
N GLY A 373 9.72 12.97 2.73
CA GLY A 373 10.41 13.79 3.72
C GLY A 373 11.83 13.29 4.00
N ASP A 374 12.39 13.69 5.13
CA ASP A 374 13.73 13.24 5.56
C ASP A 374 13.78 11.78 6.05
N ASP A 375 12.62 11.18 6.36
CA ASP A 375 12.54 9.79 6.82
C ASP A 375 12.48 8.82 5.63
N LEU A 376 13.59 8.11 5.41
CA LEU A 376 13.73 7.13 4.33
C LEU A 376 13.48 5.68 4.78
N SER A 377 13.03 5.45 6.01
CA SER A 377 12.84 4.10 6.56
C SER A 377 11.82 3.26 5.81
N GLU A 378 10.89 3.88 5.09
CA GLU A 378 9.94 3.17 4.21
C GLU A 378 10.63 2.38 3.09
N PHE A 379 11.83 2.80 2.67
CA PHE A 379 12.61 2.15 1.61
C PHE A 379 13.52 1.04 2.12
N ASP A 380 13.54 0.74 3.44
CA ASP A 380 14.45 -0.22 4.07
C ASP A 380 14.43 -1.62 3.42
N GLU A 381 13.32 -2.05 2.81
CA GLU A 381 13.26 -3.34 2.10
C GLU A 381 12.85 -3.23 0.63
N LEU A 382 12.92 -2.03 0.03
CA LEU A 382 12.38 -1.77 -1.32
C LEU A 382 12.85 -2.79 -2.38
N LEU A 383 14.17 -2.99 -2.50
CA LEU A 383 14.74 -3.94 -3.45
C LEU A 383 14.39 -5.38 -3.09
N LYS A 384 14.43 -5.72 -1.79
CA LYS A 384 14.10 -7.06 -1.30
C LYS A 384 12.66 -7.43 -1.69
N ASP A 385 11.73 -6.52 -1.43
CA ASP A 385 10.31 -6.70 -1.65
C ASP A 385 9.97 -6.85 -3.15
N CYS A 386 10.63 -6.08 -4.02
CA CYS A 386 10.49 -6.24 -5.47
C CYS A 386 10.99 -7.62 -5.94
N VAL A 387 12.13 -8.08 -5.43
CA VAL A 387 12.70 -9.41 -5.77
C VAL A 387 11.81 -10.54 -5.25
N GLU A 388 11.32 -10.45 -4.02
CA GLU A 388 10.46 -11.47 -3.42
C GLU A 388 9.07 -11.53 -4.07
N THR A 389 8.62 -10.44 -4.70
CA THR A 389 7.39 -10.39 -5.50
C THR A 389 7.58 -11.01 -6.89
N GLU A 390 8.75 -10.82 -7.51
CA GLU A 390 9.10 -11.45 -8.79
C GLU A 390 9.26 -12.98 -8.64
N TRP A 391 9.82 -13.43 -7.52
CA TRP A 391 10.20 -14.82 -7.30
C TRP A 391 9.08 -15.86 -7.56
N PRO A 392 7.85 -15.71 -7.04
CA PRO A 392 6.74 -16.63 -7.33
C PRO A 392 6.32 -16.66 -8.81
N LEU A 393 6.40 -15.51 -9.50
CA LEU A 393 5.99 -15.42 -10.91
C LEU A 393 6.91 -16.22 -11.84
N LEU A 394 8.19 -16.30 -11.48
CA LEU A 394 9.18 -17.08 -12.22
C LEU A 394 9.11 -18.59 -11.88
N ASN A 395 8.60 -18.94 -10.69
CA ASN A 395 8.54 -20.30 -10.16
C ASN A 395 7.18 -20.98 -10.46
N SER A 396 7.00 -21.51 -11.68
CA SER A 396 5.77 -22.06 -12.28
C SER A 396 5.05 -23.24 -11.55
N ASN A 397 5.39 -23.56 -10.29
CA ASN A 397 4.69 -24.54 -9.46
C ASN A 397 3.54 -23.93 -8.63
N VAL A 398 3.34 -22.63 -8.71
CA VAL A 398 2.18 -21.95 -8.11
C VAL A 398 1.08 -21.95 -9.18
N LYS A 399 -0.01 -22.72 -8.98
CA LYS A 399 -1.27 -22.53 -9.75
C LYS A 399 -1.51 -21.03 -9.83
N MET A 400 -1.84 -20.48 -11.00
CA MET A 400 -2.17 -19.06 -11.23
C MET A 400 -3.18 -18.52 -10.20
N LEU A 401 -2.71 -18.26 -8.99
CA LEU A 401 -3.26 -17.30 -8.07
C LEU A 401 -2.89 -15.98 -8.74
N ARG A 402 -3.87 -15.11 -8.94
CA ARG A 402 -3.63 -13.71 -9.28
C ARG A 402 -2.83 -13.09 -8.14
N ILE A 403 -1.52 -13.33 -8.10
CA ILE A 403 -0.61 -12.58 -7.25
C ILE A 403 -0.51 -11.23 -7.94
N LYS A 404 -1.42 -10.31 -7.58
CA LYS A 404 -1.35 -8.91 -7.98
C LYS A 404 -0.07 -8.36 -7.32
N PRO A 405 0.96 -7.97 -8.09
CA PRO A 405 2.25 -7.54 -7.57
C PRO A 405 2.20 -6.29 -6.69
N LEU A 406 1.07 -5.57 -6.74
CA LEU A 406 0.81 -4.30 -6.06
C LEU A 406 0.60 -4.39 -4.54
N GLN A 407 0.56 -5.58 -3.94
CA GLN A 407 0.33 -5.68 -2.48
C GLN A 407 1.57 -5.38 -1.63
N VAL A 408 2.79 -5.33 -2.16
CA VAL A 408 3.99 -5.14 -1.32
C VAL A 408 4.40 -3.66 -1.24
N ILE A 409 4.27 -2.93 -2.34
CA ILE A 409 4.52 -1.49 -2.39
C ILE A 409 3.35 -0.70 -1.79
N SER A 410 2.08 -1.05 -2.10
CA SER A 410 0.90 -0.44 -1.45
C SER A 410 0.68 -0.86 0.01
N LYS A 411 1.36 -1.90 0.52
CA LYS A 411 1.37 -2.22 1.96
C LYS A 411 2.29 -1.30 2.77
N ARG A 412 3.32 -0.70 2.15
CA ARG A 412 4.30 0.16 2.82
C ARG A 412 4.01 1.64 2.64
N PHE A 413 3.47 2.05 1.51
CA PHE A 413 2.81 3.36 1.39
C PHE A 413 1.51 3.27 2.15
N ALA A 414 1.52 3.72 3.41
CA ALA A 414 0.33 3.86 4.21
C ALA A 414 -0.78 4.46 3.31
N CYS A 415 -1.87 3.71 3.13
CA CYS A 415 -3.08 4.22 2.48
C CYS A 415 -3.28 5.67 2.92
N GLU A 416 -3.53 6.57 1.97
CA GLU A 416 -3.74 8.00 2.23
C GLU A 416 -4.63 8.23 3.48
N LEU A 417 -5.64 7.38 3.68
CA LEU A 417 -6.49 7.37 4.88
C LEU A 417 -5.73 7.08 6.19
N LYS A 418 -4.86 6.06 6.21
CA LYS A 418 -4.06 5.67 7.39
C LYS A 418 -3.03 6.75 7.75
N SER A 419 -2.39 7.38 6.76
CA SER A 419 -1.44 8.47 7.00
C SER A 419 -2.14 9.72 7.52
N ILE A 420 -3.31 10.07 6.97
CA ILE A 420 -4.17 11.15 7.50
C ILE A 420 -4.57 10.88 8.95
N LEU A 421 -4.97 9.63 9.27
CA LEU A 421 -5.27 9.24 10.64
C LEU A 421 -4.04 9.37 11.55
N ALA A 422 -2.88 8.87 11.13
CA ALA A 422 -1.64 8.99 11.90
C ALA A 422 -1.29 10.45 12.26
N ALA A 423 -1.56 11.38 11.35
CA ALA A 423 -1.35 12.82 11.58
C ALA A 423 -2.40 13.45 12.53
N LYS A 424 -3.63 12.95 12.53
CA LYS A 424 -4.74 13.47 13.34
C LYS A 424 -4.74 12.95 14.78
N ILE A 425 -4.40 11.68 14.98
CA ILE A 425 -4.49 10.99 16.28
C ILE A 425 -3.75 11.73 17.40
N PRO A 426 -2.48 12.16 17.24
CA PRO A 426 -1.77 12.87 18.31
C PRO A 426 -2.44 14.19 18.73
N LYS A 427 -2.99 14.93 17.77
CA LYS A 427 -3.69 16.21 18.02
C LYS A 427 -4.95 15.96 18.86
N GLU A 428 -5.69 14.92 18.53
CA GLU A 428 -6.92 14.57 19.22
C GLU A 428 -6.67 13.98 20.62
N GLN A 429 -5.62 13.17 20.76
CA GLN A 429 -5.15 12.68 22.06
C GLN A 429 -4.82 13.85 23.00
N GLU A 430 -4.08 14.86 22.53
CA GLU A 430 -3.74 16.03 23.34
C GLU A 430 -4.96 16.90 23.63
N ARG A 431 -5.88 17.08 22.68
CA ARG A 431 -7.16 17.79 22.89
C ARG A 431 -7.98 17.16 24.02
N ILE A 432 -8.18 15.84 23.97
CA ILE A 432 -8.95 15.10 24.97
C ILE A 432 -8.23 15.06 26.32
N LYS A 433 -6.91 14.89 26.32
CA LYS A 433 -6.09 14.93 27.54
C LYS A 433 -6.18 16.29 28.23
N ALA A 434 -6.10 17.39 27.48
CA ALA A 434 -6.28 18.75 28.00
C ALA A 434 -7.70 18.95 28.57
N PHE A 435 -8.74 18.54 27.83
CA PHE A 435 -10.13 18.60 28.29
C PHE A 435 -10.34 17.81 29.59
N ARG A 436 -9.85 16.57 29.67
CA ARG A 436 -9.97 15.73 30.88
C ARG A 436 -9.16 16.26 32.06
N LYS A 437 -8.01 16.91 31.81
CA LYS A 437 -7.23 17.58 32.86
C LYS A 437 -8.00 18.76 33.45
N ALA A 438 -8.68 19.56 32.62
CA ALA A 438 -9.48 20.70 33.06
C ALA A 438 -10.83 20.30 33.69
N HIS A 439 -11.52 19.32 33.11
CA HIS A 439 -12.93 19.04 33.40
C HIS A 439 -13.22 17.63 33.91
N GLY A 440 -12.22 16.79 34.19
CA GLY A 440 -12.42 15.37 34.53
C GLY A 440 -13.27 15.08 35.78
N LYS A 441 -13.53 16.08 36.64
CA LYS A 441 -14.43 15.98 37.82
C LYS A 441 -15.80 16.63 37.60
N THR A 442 -16.05 17.19 36.43
CA THR A 442 -17.32 17.88 36.11
C THR A 442 -18.45 16.85 36.01
N LYS A 443 -19.55 17.09 36.72
CA LYS A 443 -20.75 16.23 36.65
C LYS A 443 -21.46 16.45 35.32
N ILE A 444 -21.76 15.37 34.59
CA ILE A 444 -22.45 15.42 33.27
C ILE A 444 -23.88 14.86 33.30
N GLY A 445 -24.33 14.38 34.46
CA GLY A 445 -25.65 13.83 34.72
C GLY A 445 -25.73 13.22 36.13
N GLU A 446 -26.93 12.77 36.51
CA GLU A 446 -27.18 12.02 37.74
C GLU A 446 -27.53 10.57 37.39
N VAL A 447 -27.30 9.65 38.33
CA VAL A 447 -27.72 8.23 38.22
C VAL A 447 -28.75 7.97 39.29
N THR A 448 -29.93 7.49 38.89
CA THR A 448 -31.04 7.18 39.78
C THR A 448 -31.32 5.67 39.83
N VAL A 449 -32.06 5.21 40.85
CA VAL A 449 -32.52 3.83 40.99
C VAL A 449 -33.24 3.34 39.72
N ASN A 450 -34.14 4.17 39.17
CA ASN A 450 -34.88 3.83 37.96
C ASN A 450 -33.99 3.69 36.72
N MET A 451 -32.88 4.43 36.64
CA MET A 451 -31.94 4.29 35.54
C MET A 451 -31.13 2.99 35.64
N ALA A 452 -30.80 2.55 36.86
CA ALA A 452 -30.11 1.27 37.08
C ALA A 452 -30.99 0.07 36.68
N TYR A 453 -32.26 0.03 37.10
CA TYR A 453 -33.20 -1.01 36.66
C TYR A 453 -33.63 -0.85 35.20
N GLY A 454 -33.71 0.39 34.72
CA GLY A 454 -34.17 0.74 33.38
C GLY A 454 -33.12 0.60 32.28
N GLY A 455 -32.06 -0.18 32.51
CA GLY A 455 -31.02 -0.45 31.50
C GLY A 455 -30.25 0.79 31.07
N MET A 456 -29.81 1.62 32.03
CA MET A 456 -29.05 2.84 31.81
C MET A 456 -29.77 3.93 30.98
N ARG A 457 -31.10 3.86 30.87
CA ARG A 457 -31.90 4.87 30.15
C ARG A 457 -31.60 6.28 30.67
N GLY A 458 -31.11 7.14 29.78
CA GLY A 458 -30.80 8.54 30.09
C GLY A 458 -29.43 8.76 30.77
N ILE A 459 -28.64 7.70 31.01
CA ILE A 459 -27.27 7.82 31.52
C ILE A 459 -26.32 8.10 30.35
N LYS A 460 -25.54 9.19 30.44
CA LYS A 460 -24.40 9.45 29.55
C LYS A 460 -23.21 8.57 29.98
N GLY A 461 -23.16 7.34 29.48
CA GLY A 461 -22.25 6.30 29.96
C GLY A 461 -20.99 6.04 29.12
N LEU A 462 -20.98 6.45 27.85
CA LEU A 462 -19.88 6.18 26.91
C LEU A 462 -19.66 7.38 25.96
N ILE A 463 -18.52 7.37 25.27
CA ILE A 463 -18.14 8.35 24.26
C ILE A 463 -18.32 7.72 22.88
N CYS A 464 -18.91 8.45 21.94
CA CYS A 464 -18.99 8.09 20.54
C CYS A 464 -18.63 9.32 19.71
N GLU A 465 -17.57 9.24 18.93
CA GLU A 465 -16.99 10.38 18.20
C GLU A 465 -17.52 10.49 16.76
N THR A 466 -18.04 9.39 16.21
CA THR A 466 -18.41 9.26 14.79
C THR A 466 -19.79 9.88 14.49
N SER A 467 -20.74 9.76 15.40
CA SER A 467 -22.08 10.29 15.21
C SER A 467 -22.78 10.71 16.52
N VAL A 468 -23.64 11.72 16.41
CA VAL A 468 -24.43 12.27 17.53
C VAL A 468 -25.83 12.62 17.03
N LEU A 469 -26.86 12.27 17.81
CA LEU A 469 -28.25 12.59 17.48
C LEU A 469 -28.59 14.02 17.88
N ASP A 470 -28.91 14.86 16.90
CA ASP A 470 -29.52 16.16 17.10
C ASP A 470 -31.05 15.99 17.25
N PRO A 471 -31.68 16.44 18.36
CA PRO A 471 -33.13 16.30 18.54
C PRO A 471 -33.98 16.99 17.48
N HIS A 472 -33.42 17.99 16.78
CA HIS A 472 -34.10 18.87 15.83
C HIS A 472 -33.66 18.65 14.38
N GLU A 473 -32.50 18.06 14.15
CA GLU A 473 -32.00 17.78 12.79
C GLU A 473 -31.75 16.29 12.51
N GLY A 474 -31.90 15.42 13.51
CA GLY A 474 -31.64 13.99 13.38
C GLY A 474 -30.17 13.60 13.54
N ILE A 475 -29.82 12.40 13.09
CA ILE A 475 -28.46 11.88 13.26
C ILE A 475 -27.47 12.70 12.42
N ARG A 476 -26.34 13.05 13.02
CA ARG A 476 -25.22 13.72 12.34
C ARG A 476 -23.99 12.81 12.30
N PHE A 477 -23.34 12.72 11.14
CA PHE A 477 -22.08 12.04 10.93
C PHE A 477 -20.94 13.06 10.97
N ARG A 478 -20.13 13.03 12.03
CA ARG A 478 -19.06 14.03 12.28
C ARG A 478 -19.55 15.48 12.12
N GLY A 479 -20.77 15.74 12.58
CA GLY A 479 -21.42 17.06 12.52
C GLY A 479 -22.27 17.32 11.28
N LEU A 480 -22.11 16.54 10.20
CA LEU A 480 -22.93 16.68 8.99
C LEU A 480 -24.26 15.94 9.14
N SER A 481 -25.35 16.63 8.87
CA SER A 481 -26.69 16.03 8.76
C SER A 481 -26.79 15.11 7.52
N ILE A 482 -27.84 14.28 7.45
CA ILE A 482 -28.07 13.41 6.29
C ILE A 482 -28.18 14.21 4.97
N PRO A 483 -28.93 15.32 4.88
CA PRO A 483 -28.97 16.13 3.66
C PRO A 483 -27.61 16.70 3.27
N GLU A 484 -26.82 17.18 4.25
CA GLU A 484 -25.46 17.67 3.98
C GLU A 484 -24.53 16.55 3.49
N CYS A 485 -24.69 15.33 4.00
CA CYS A 485 -23.95 14.17 3.50
C CYS A 485 -24.32 13.86 2.04
N GLN A 486 -25.60 13.89 1.67
CA GLN A 486 -26.03 13.70 0.28
C GLN A 486 -25.46 14.77 -0.65
N GLU A 487 -25.40 16.01 -0.20
CA GLU A 487 -24.84 17.12 -0.97
C GLU A 487 -23.32 16.96 -1.15
N LYS A 488 -22.58 16.78 -0.04
CA LYS A 488 -21.12 16.94 0.01
C LYS A 488 -20.33 15.67 -0.30
N LEU A 489 -20.86 14.48 0.00
CA LEU A 489 -20.11 13.24 -0.23
C LEU A 489 -20.03 12.90 -1.73
N PRO A 490 -18.87 12.39 -2.20
CA PRO A 490 -18.73 11.89 -3.56
C PRO A 490 -19.74 10.80 -3.89
N LYS A 491 -20.10 10.76 -5.17
CA LYS A 491 -21.09 9.86 -5.77
C LYS A 491 -20.39 9.02 -6.84
N ALA A 492 -20.99 7.91 -7.24
CA ALA A 492 -20.48 7.14 -8.37
C ALA A 492 -20.53 7.95 -9.67
N GLU A 493 -19.72 7.55 -10.66
CA GLU A 493 -19.84 8.08 -12.03
C GLU A 493 -21.27 7.80 -12.54
N CYS A 494 -21.99 8.87 -12.89
CA CYS A 494 -23.41 8.86 -13.26
C CYS A 494 -24.42 8.48 -12.15
N GLY A 495 -23.98 8.38 -10.88
CA GLY A 495 -24.85 8.15 -9.72
C GLY A 495 -25.26 9.46 -9.01
N GLU A 496 -26.34 9.38 -8.23
CA GLU A 496 -26.88 10.50 -7.44
C GLU A 496 -26.76 10.27 -5.92
N GLN A 497 -26.62 9.02 -5.47
CA GLN A 497 -26.51 8.68 -4.07
C GLN A 497 -25.06 8.70 -3.56
N PRO A 498 -24.82 9.14 -2.31
CA PRO A 498 -23.49 9.17 -1.72
C PRO A 498 -22.88 7.77 -1.60
N LEU A 499 -21.58 7.66 -1.85
CA LEU A 499 -20.85 6.40 -1.71
C LEU A 499 -20.54 6.08 -0.24
N PRO A 500 -20.78 4.83 0.23
CA PRO A 500 -20.45 4.41 1.60
C PRO A 500 -18.97 4.56 1.96
N GLU A 501 -18.07 4.40 0.99
CA GLU A 501 -16.64 4.70 1.10
C GLU A 501 -16.40 6.12 1.59
N GLY A 502 -17.07 7.09 0.96
CA GLY A 502 -16.94 8.50 1.32
C GLY A 502 -17.45 8.78 2.73
N LEU A 503 -18.53 8.10 3.14
CA LEU A 503 -19.01 8.19 4.51
C LEU A 503 -18.02 7.57 5.50
N PHE A 504 -17.46 6.38 5.22
CA PHE A 504 -16.48 5.76 6.11
C PHE A 504 -15.24 6.65 6.31
N TRP A 505 -14.76 7.28 5.24
CA TRP A 505 -13.71 8.29 5.31
C TRP A 505 -14.09 9.45 6.23
N LEU A 506 -15.29 10.01 6.06
CA LEU A 506 -15.80 11.07 6.94
C LEU A 506 -15.80 10.61 8.40
N LEU A 507 -16.36 9.44 8.71
CA LEU A 507 -16.44 8.92 10.08
C LEU A 507 -15.06 8.75 10.72
N LEU A 508 -14.06 8.31 9.95
CA LEU A 508 -12.68 8.16 10.42
C LEU A 508 -11.95 9.49 10.58
N THR A 509 -12.05 10.40 9.61
CA THR A 509 -11.17 11.59 9.54
C THR A 509 -11.80 12.88 10.05
N GLY A 510 -13.14 12.93 10.09
CA GLY A 510 -13.92 14.15 10.30
C GLY A 510 -13.97 15.08 9.08
N GLU A 511 -13.43 14.65 7.93
CA GLU A 511 -13.32 15.45 6.70
C GLU A 511 -14.07 14.80 5.54
N VAL A 512 -14.64 15.65 4.66
CA VAL A 512 -15.27 15.17 3.42
C VAL A 512 -14.16 14.79 2.43
N PRO A 513 -14.13 13.55 1.91
CA PRO A 513 -13.10 13.12 0.97
C PRO A 513 -13.29 13.71 -0.43
N THR A 514 -12.20 13.75 -1.19
CA THR A 514 -12.25 13.97 -2.65
C THR A 514 -12.72 12.72 -3.40
N SER A 515 -13.06 12.87 -4.68
CA SER A 515 -13.44 11.74 -5.53
C SER A 515 -12.29 10.73 -5.70
N GLU A 516 -11.05 11.21 -5.76
CA GLU A 516 -9.85 10.37 -5.88
C GLU A 516 -9.61 9.55 -4.60
N GLN A 517 -9.79 10.16 -3.43
CA GLN A 517 -9.71 9.48 -2.13
C GLN A 517 -10.77 8.39 -2.00
N VAL A 518 -12.01 8.67 -2.43
CA VAL A 518 -13.08 7.67 -2.47
C VAL A 518 -12.75 6.53 -3.43
N LYS A 519 -12.24 6.84 -4.63
CA LYS A 519 -11.84 5.84 -5.60
C LYS A 519 -10.72 4.93 -5.06
N SER A 520 -9.69 5.53 -4.45
CA SER A 520 -8.59 4.80 -3.81
C SER A 520 -9.11 3.86 -2.71
N LEU A 521 -10.06 4.31 -1.89
CA LEU A 521 -10.68 3.48 -0.86
C LEU A 521 -11.52 2.34 -1.45
N SER A 522 -12.26 2.58 -2.55
CA SER A 522 -12.99 1.52 -3.27
C SER A 522 -12.03 0.44 -3.80
N GLU A 523 -10.93 0.84 -4.43
CA GLU A 523 -9.88 -0.06 -4.93
C GLU A 523 -9.23 -0.87 -3.79
N GLU A 524 -8.96 -0.20 -2.65
CA GLU A 524 -8.40 -0.83 -1.47
C GLU A 524 -9.34 -1.90 -0.91
N TRP A 525 -10.63 -1.60 -0.74
CA TRP A 525 -11.60 -2.58 -0.28
C TRP A 525 -11.76 -3.74 -1.28
N ALA A 526 -11.76 -3.47 -2.58
CA ALA A 526 -11.76 -4.52 -3.59
C ALA A 526 -10.51 -5.42 -3.53
N SER A 527 -9.36 -4.88 -3.13
CA SER A 527 -8.12 -5.66 -2.98
C SER A 527 -8.09 -6.53 -1.71
N ARG A 528 -8.86 -6.16 -0.68
CA ARG A 528 -8.90 -6.79 0.65
C ARG A 528 -10.03 -7.80 0.83
N SER A 529 -10.90 -7.95 -0.16
CA SER A 529 -12.17 -8.68 -0.07
C SER A 529 -12.06 -10.20 -0.20
N GLU A 530 -10.88 -10.75 -0.48
CA GLU A 530 -10.70 -12.19 -0.62
C GLU A 530 -11.00 -12.92 0.70
N LEU A 531 -11.84 -13.95 0.62
CA LEU A 531 -12.21 -14.76 1.78
C LEU A 531 -11.28 -15.96 1.92
N PRO A 532 -10.80 -16.26 3.15
CA PRO A 532 -10.06 -17.49 3.39
C PRO A 532 -10.88 -18.73 3.01
N ALA A 533 -10.23 -19.72 2.39
CA ALA A 533 -10.90 -20.92 1.89
C ALA A 533 -11.73 -21.66 2.97
N HIS A 534 -11.30 -21.62 4.23
CA HIS A 534 -12.02 -22.25 5.34
C HIS A 534 -13.31 -21.51 5.71
N VAL A 535 -13.37 -20.19 5.55
CA VAL A 535 -14.59 -19.37 5.75
C VAL A 535 -15.58 -19.66 4.64
N CYS A 536 -15.12 -19.68 3.39
CA CYS A 536 -15.95 -20.07 2.24
C CYS A 536 -16.52 -21.47 2.42
N LYS A 537 -15.69 -22.43 2.82
CA LYS A 537 -16.13 -23.81 3.07
C LYS A 537 -17.19 -23.87 4.17
N PHE A 538 -16.98 -23.15 5.28
CA PHE A 538 -17.97 -23.07 6.36
C PHE A 538 -19.32 -22.59 5.83
N LEU A 539 -19.35 -21.42 5.17
CA LEU A 539 -20.60 -20.82 4.67
C LEU A 539 -21.36 -21.74 3.70
N LYS A 540 -20.66 -22.49 2.85
CA LYS A 540 -21.26 -23.44 1.90
C LYS A 540 -21.79 -24.74 2.55
N GLN A 541 -21.42 -25.00 3.80
CA GLN A 541 -21.79 -26.22 4.54
C GLN A 541 -22.80 -25.96 5.65
N VAL A 542 -23.06 -24.70 6.00
CA VAL A 542 -24.05 -24.34 7.01
C VAL A 542 -25.45 -24.69 6.50
N PRO A 543 -26.30 -25.38 7.31
CA PRO A 543 -27.67 -25.65 6.90
C PRO A 543 -28.46 -24.37 6.59
N LYS A 544 -29.28 -24.40 5.55
CA LYS A 544 -30.05 -23.23 5.08
C LYS A 544 -31.08 -22.73 6.10
N GLU A 545 -31.46 -23.57 7.06
CA GLU A 545 -32.37 -23.24 8.16
C GLU A 545 -31.72 -22.35 9.23
N VAL A 546 -30.39 -22.28 9.27
CA VAL A 546 -29.69 -21.40 10.21
C VAL A 546 -29.96 -19.95 9.83
N HIS A 547 -30.42 -19.15 10.79
CA HIS A 547 -30.79 -17.76 10.56
C HIS A 547 -29.62 -16.97 9.93
N PRO A 548 -29.82 -16.13 8.88
CA PRO A 548 -28.74 -15.43 8.18
C PRO A 548 -27.79 -14.63 9.08
N MET A 549 -28.32 -13.95 10.11
CA MET A 549 -27.49 -13.25 11.10
C MET A 549 -26.59 -14.18 11.93
N ALA A 550 -27.04 -15.40 12.24
CA ALA A 550 -26.20 -16.38 12.93
C ALA A 550 -25.09 -16.89 12.01
N GLN A 551 -25.38 -17.09 10.71
CA GLN A 551 -24.36 -17.42 9.72
C GLN A 551 -23.31 -16.30 9.59
N LEU A 552 -23.76 -15.04 9.52
CA LEU A 552 -22.89 -13.86 9.43
C LEU A 552 -21.96 -13.74 10.65
N SER A 553 -22.54 -13.81 11.85
CA SER A 553 -21.78 -13.72 13.11
C SER A 553 -20.74 -14.83 13.25
N ALA A 554 -21.12 -16.07 12.90
CA ALA A 554 -20.19 -17.20 12.91
C ALA A 554 -19.07 -17.03 11.88
N ALA A 555 -19.39 -16.62 10.65
CA ALA A 555 -18.39 -16.37 9.61
C ALA A 555 -17.41 -15.26 10.01
N CYS A 556 -17.91 -14.15 10.58
CA CYS A 556 -17.06 -13.07 11.09
C CYS A 556 -16.14 -13.56 12.22
N SER A 557 -16.66 -14.39 13.15
CA SER A 557 -15.86 -14.98 14.22
C SER A 557 -14.77 -15.91 13.68
N ILE A 558 -15.06 -16.69 12.64
CA ILE A 558 -14.08 -17.59 12.01
C ILE A 558 -13.00 -16.79 11.26
N CYS A 559 -13.35 -15.66 10.63
CA CYS A 559 -12.39 -14.75 10.00
C CYS A 559 -11.34 -14.19 10.96
N ASN A 560 -11.52 -14.33 12.29
CA ASN A 560 -10.50 -13.99 13.29
C ASN A 560 -9.14 -14.68 13.06
N THR A 561 -9.09 -15.79 12.34
CA THR A 561 -7.85 -16.45 11.90
C THR A 561 -6.90 -15.50 11.15
N GLU A 562 -7.48 -14.49 10.49
CA GLU A 562 -6.77 -13.46 9.73
C GLU A 562 -6.35 -12.26 10.59
N SER A 563 -6.80 -12.15 11.84
CA SER A 563 -6.58 -10.94 12.65
C SER A 563 -5.10 -10.62 12.83
N ILE A 564 -4.72 -9.43 12.38
CA ILE A 564 -3.39 -8.83 12.52
C ILE A 564 -3.22 -8.34 13.95
N PHE A 565 -4.23 -7.68 14.53
CA PHE A 565 -4.16 -7.17 15.90
C PHE A 565 -3.89 -8.30 16.89
N LYS A 566 -4.63 -9.41 16.81
CA LYS A 566 -4.43 -10.60 17.64
C LYS A 566 -2.99 -11.12 17.58
N LYS A 567 -2.40 -11.17 16.38
CA LYS A 567 -1.02 -11.64 16.16
C LYS A 567 0.02 -10.64 16.71
N SER A 568 -0.25 -9.34 16.59
CA SER A 568 0.66 -8.26 16.97
C SER A 568 0.55 -7.79 18.42
N TYR A 569 -0.53 -8.13 19.13
CA TYR A 569 -0.90 -7.52 20.41
C TYR A 569 0.22 -7.59 21.47
N ALA A 570 0.90 -8.74 21.54
CA ALA A 570 1.96 -8.98 22.51
C ALA A 570 3.27 -8.22 22.20
N SER A 571 3.47 -7.79 20.95
CA SER A 571 4.72 -7.17 20.47
C SER A 571 4.62 -5.68 20.15
N VAL A 572 3.40 -5.13 20.07
CA VAL A 572 3.15 -3.72 19.72
C VAL A 572 2.87 -2.88 20.98
N PRO A 573 3.44 -1.67 21.11
CA PRO A 573 3.14 -0.80 22.25
C PRO A 573 1.69 -0.28 22.20
N LYS A 574 1.09 -0.04 23.37
CA LYS A 574 -0.31 0.38 23.51
C LYS A 574 -0.71 1.58 22.62
N GLY A 575 0.18 2.57 22.48
CA GLY A 575 -0.05 3.75 21.65
C GLY A 575 -0.19 3.47 20.14
N LYS A 576 0.22 2.28 19.69
CA LYS A 576 0.17 1.83 18.29
C LYS A 576 -0.88 0.76 18.03
N TYR A 577 -1.69 0.36 19.01
CA TYR A 577 -2.75 -0.64 18.82
C TYR A 577 -3.73 -0.29 17.70
N TRP A 578 -3.99 1.00 17.49
CA TRP A 578 -4.88 1.46 16.44
C TRP A 578 -4.40 1.07 15.03
N GLU A 579 -3.09 0.89 14.81
CA GLU A 579 -2.53 0.61 13.48
C GLU A 579 -2.96 -0.76 12.96
N SER A 580 -2.85 -1.82 13.78
CA SER A 580 -3.29 -3.17 13.39
C SER A 580 -4.80 -3.36 13.53
N ILE A 581 -5.46 -2.58 14.40
CA ILE A 581 -6.93 -2.50 14.46
C ILE A 581 -7.49 -1.88 13.18
N TYR A 582 -6.88 -0.81 12.67
CA TYR A 582 -7.23 -0.20 11.38
C TYR A 582 -7.17 -1.24 10.25
N GLU A 583 -6.07 -2.00 10.15
CA GLU A 583 -5.96 -3.05 9.13
C GLU A 583 -7.05 -4.11 9.26
N ASP A 584 -7.34 -4.58 10.47
CA ASP A 584 -8.39 -5.57 10.71
C ASP A 584 -9.79 -5.02 10.40
N CYS A 585 -10.07 -3.74 10.71
CA CYS A 585 -11.31 -3.06 10.36
C CYS A 585 -11.49 -2.94 8.84
N MET A 586 -10.45 -2.49 8.13
CA MET A 586 -10.45 -2.38 6.66
C MET A 586 -10.67 -3.73 5.99
N ASN A 587 -9.96 -4.76 6.45
CA ASN A 587 -10.11 -6.13 5.97
C ASN A 587 -11.51 -6.68 6.23
N LEU A 588 -12.07 -6.43 7.42
CA LEU A 588 -13.42 -6.90 7.75
C LEU A 588 -14.48 -6.23 6.87
N ILE A 589 -14.44 -4.90 6.70
CA ILE A 589 -15.39 -4.17 5.83
C ILE A 589 -15.35 -4.72 4.40
N ALA A 590 -14.15 -4.90 3.85
CA ALA A 590 -13.96 -5.47 2.51
C ALA A 590 -14.55 -6.89 2.37
N LYS A 591 -14.41 -7.72 3.42
CA LYS A 591 -14.86 -9.12 3.43
C LYS A 591 -16.36 -9.28 3.76
N LEU A 592 -17.03 -8.25 4.29
CA LEU A 592 -18.43 -8.34 4.68
C LEU A 592 -19.37 -8.53 3.48
N THR A 593 -19.12 -7.87 2.35
CA THR A 593 -19.97 -8.00 1.16
C THR A 593 -19.90 -9.39 0.51
N PRO A 594 -18.74 -10.04 0.32
CA PRO A 594 -18.73 -11.42 -0.16
C PRO A 594 -19.28 -12.42 0.86
N ILE A 595 -19.08 -12.23 2.18
CA ILE A 595 -19.71 -13.07 3.21
C ILE A 595 -21.23 -12.97 3.12
N ALA A 596 -21.77 -11.75 3.13
CA ALA A 596 -23.19 -11.50 3.08
C ALA A 596 -23.80 -12.04 1.78
N ALA A 597 -23.18 -11.78 0.63
CA ALA A 597 -23.64 -12.29 -0.65
C ALA A 597 -23.66 -13.82 -0.72
N LEU A 598 -22.63 -14.49 -0.16
CA LEU A 598 -22.60 -15.95 -0.12
C LEU A 598 -23.71 -16.51 0.78
N ILE A 599 -23.99 -15.88 1.94
CA ILE A 599 -25.13 -16.24 2.78
C ILE A 599 -26.44 -16.11 2.00
N TYR A 600 -26.63 -15.00 1.26
CA TYR A 600 -27.84 -14.77 0.48
C TYR A 600 -28.03 -15.82 -0.62
N LYS A 601 -26.99 -16.04 -1.44
CA LYS A 601 -27.01 -17.00 -2.54
C LYS A 601 -27.24 -18.43 -2.04
N HIS A 602 -26.49 -18.85 -1.02
CA HIS A 602 -26.58 -20.20 -0.47
C HIS A 602 -27.96 -20.47 0.12
N THR A 603 -28.43 -19.57 0.99
CA THR A 603 -29.66 -19.74 1.76
C THR A 603 -30.90 -19.63 0.88
N PHE A 604 -30.97 -18.62 0.02
CA PHE A 604 -32.22 -18.26 -0.68
C PHE A 604 -32.23 -18.61 -2.17
N LYS A 605 -31.06 -18.72 -2.81
CA LYS A 605 -30.98 -18.99 -4.26
C LYS A 605 -30.49 -20.40 -4.58
N GLY A 606 -30.01 -21.14 -3.58
CA GLY A 606 -29.56 -22.52 -3.73
C GLY A 606 -28.28 -22.68 -4.57
N THR A 607 -27.49 -21.61 -4.70
CA THR A 607 -26.20 -21.58 -5.39
C THR A 607 -25.15 -20.93 -4.50
N ASP A 608 -23.89 -21.25 -4.70
CA ASP A 608 -22.75 -20.64 -4.00
C ASP A 608 -21.95 -19.68 -4.90
N GLU A 609 -22.49 -19.37 -6.08
CA GLU A 609 -21.88 -18.51 -7.07
C GLU A 609 -22.21 -17.04 -6.78
N ILE A 610 -21.20 -16.29 -6.36
CA ILE A 610 -21.27 -14.84 -6.11
C ILE A 610 -20.49 -14.02 -7.16
N GLY A 611 -19.90 -14.66 -8.17
CA GLY A 611 -19.07 -13.98 -9.16
C GLY A 611 -17.72 -13.51 -8.62
N THR A 612 -17.10 -12.54 -9.29
CA THR A 612 -15.82 -11.94 -8.91
C THR A 612 -15.96 -10.45 -8.68
N ILE A 613 -15.20 -9.93 -7.72
CA ILE A 613 -15.12 -8.49 -7.48
C ILE A 613 -14.36 -7.80 -8.62
N ASP A 614 -14.94 -6.69 -9.08
CA ASP A 614 -14.40 -5.79 -10.08
C ASP A 614 -13.68 -4.65 -9.35
N SER A 615 -12.36 -4.55 -9.53
CA SER A 615 -11.54 -3.57 -8.81
C SER A 615 -11.83 -2.13 -9.21
N ASP A 616 -12.47 -1.91 -10.35
CA ASP A 616 -12.75 -0.58 -10.89
C ASP A 616 -14.14 -0.08 -10.46
N LYS A 617 -14.82 -0.81 -9.56
CA LYS A 617 -16.19 -0.53 -9.12
C LYS A 617 -16.27 -0.33 -7.61
N ASP A 618 -17.21 0.52 -7.20
CA ASP A 618 -17.47 0.79 -5.80
C ASP A 618 -18.01 -0.44 -5.06
N TRP A 619 -17.93 -0.37 -3.73
CA TRP A 619 -18.28 -1.43 -2.80
C TRP A 619 -19.74 -1.85 -2.91
N SER A 620 -20.65 -0.88 -3.13
CA SER A 620 -22.09 -1.14 -3.21
C SER A 620 -22.45 -1.84 -4.53
N LEU A 621 -21.89 -1.38 -5.66
CA LEU A 621 -22.10 -2.03 -6.95
C LEU A 621 -21.55 -3.46 -6.97
N ASN A 622 -20.35 -3.67 -6.46
CA ASN A 622 -19.80 -5.02 -6.28
C ASN A 622 -20.71 -5.89 -5.42
N PHE A 623 -21.25 -5.35 -4.32
CA PHE A 623 -22.16 -6.09 -3.46
C PHE A 623 -23.48 -6.48 -4.17
N CYS A 624 -24.12 -5.55 -4.89
CA CYS A 624 -25.33 -5.82 -5.65
C CYS A 624 -25.11 -6.91 -6.72
N ARG A 625 -24.02 -6.83 -7.49
CA ARG A 625 -23.64 -7.86 -8.46
C ARG A 625 -23.45 -9.22 -7.80
N MET A 626 -22.76 -9.28 -6.66
CA MET A 626 -22.57 -10.53 -5.92
C MET A 626 -23.90 -11.11 -5.38
N LEU A 627 -24.87 -10.26 -5.02
CA LEU A 627 -26.23 -10.67 -4.66
C LEU A 627 -27.04 -11.15 -5.88
N GLY A 628 -26.64 -10.75 -7.09
CA GLY A 628 -27.32 -11.03 -8.36
C GLY A 628 -28.33 -9.97 -8.76
N PHE A 629 -28.09 -8.72 -8.40
CA PHE A 629 -28.90 -7.57 -8.80
C PHE A 629 -28.06 -6.64 -9.67
N ASP A 630 -28.45 -6.51 -10.93
CA ASP A 630 -27.77 -5.65 -11.92
C ASP A 630 -28.56 -4.37 -12.25
N ASN A 631 -29.72 -4.17 -11.62
CA ASN A 631 -30.54 -2.98 -11.79
C ASN A 631 -29.81 -1.76 -11.17
N GLU A 632 -29.55 -0.74 -11.99
CA GLU A 632 -28.80 0.46 -11.59
C GLU A 632 -29.49 1.26 -10.47
N GLU A 633 -30.81 1.31 -10.45
CA GLU A 633 -31.57 1.97 -9.39
C GLU A 633 -31.47 1.20 -8.07
N PHE A 634 -31.42 -0.13 -8.10
CA PHE A 634 -31.16 -0.93 -6.89
C PHE A 634 -29.75 -0.72 -6.36
N VAL A 635 -28.77 -0.50 -7.24
CA VAL A 635 -27.41 -0.13 -6.83
C VAL A 635 -27.41 1.23 -6.13
N GLU A 636 -28.13 2.22 -6.68
CA GLU A 636 -28.31 3.53 -6.04
C GLU A 636 -29.03 3.42 -4.68
N LEU A 637 -30.09 2.61 -4.60
CA LEU A 637 -30.75 2.30 -3.33
C LEU A 637 -29.77 1.69 -2.33
N MET A 638 -28.91 0.76 -2.76
CA MET A 638 -27.94 0.12 -1.89
C MET A 638 -26.88 1.13 -1.38
N ARG A 639 -26.38 2.02 -2.25
CA ARG A 639 -25.47 3.12 -1.86
C ARG A 639 -26.10 4.01 -0.78
N LEU A 640 -27.36 4.43 -0.99
CA LEU A 640 -28.11 5.20 -0.01
C LEU A 640 -28.33 4.40 1.30
N TYR A 641 -28.79 3.16 1.20
CA TYR A 641 -29.11 2.31 2.34
C TYR A 641 -27.88 2.07 3.22
N LEU A 642 -26.75 1.70 2.62
CA LEU A 642 -25.49 1.42 3.32
C LEU A 642 -24.90 2.69 3.95
N THR A 643 -25.16 3.86 3.37
CA THR A 643 -24.76 5.16 3.93
C THR A 643 -25.59 5.52 5.17
N ILE A 644 -26.92 5.52 5.07
CA ILE A 644 -27.78 6.09 6.14
C ILE A 644 -27.97 5.18 7.37
N HIS A 645 -27.67 3.89 7.26
CA HIS A 645 -27.73 2.94 8.40
C HIS A 645 -26.36 2.74 9.08
N SER A 646 -25.32 3.40 8.56
CA SER A 646 -23.92 3.16 8.91
C SER A 646 -23.60 3.35 10.38
N ASP A 647 -24.20 4.37 11.00
CA ASP A 647 -23.99 4.68 12.40
C ASP A 647 -25.21 5.38 13.02
N HIS A 648 -25.38 5.24 14.34
CA HIS A 648 -26.42 5.96 15.08
C HIS A 648 -26.09 5.98 16.58
N GLU A 649 -25.05 6.76 16.91
CA GLU A 649 -24.44 6.84 18.24
C GLU A 649 -23.91 5.50 18.76
N GLY A 650 -23.29 5.50 19.94
CA GLY A 650 -22.76 4.29 20.58
C GLY A 650 -23.75 3.56 21.50
N GLY A 651 -24.90 4.16 21.84
CA GLY A 651 -25.81 3.62 22.87
C GLY A 651 -26.73 2.48 22.40
N ASN A 652 -26.83 2.24 21.10
CA ASN A 652 -27.60 1.12 20.57
C ASN A 652 -26.88 -0.21 20.84
N VAL A 653 -27.63 -1.30 21.02
CA VAL A 653 -27.08 -2.60 21.48
C VAL A 653 -25.93 -3.09 20.60
N SER A 654 -26.04 -2.96 19.27
CA SER A 654 -24.97 -3.40 18.36
C SER A 654 -23.68 -2.60 18.56
N ALA A 655 -23.75 -1.26 18.54
CA ALA A 655 -22.56 -0.41 18.67
C ALA A 655 -21.93 -0.55 20.06
N HIS A 656 -22.77 -0.54 21.11
CA HIS A 656 -22.31 -0.71 22.49
C HIS A 656 -21.63 -2.07 22.68
N THR A 657 -22.18 -3.16 22.12
CA THR A 657 -21.56 -4.48 22.23
C THR A 657 -20.20 -4.55 21.52
N VAL A 658 -20.07 -3.96 20.33
CA VAL A 658 -18.76 -3.86 19.64
C VAL A 658 -17.75 -3.10 20.51
N HIS A 659 -18.15 -1.94 21.05
CA HIS A 659 -17.32 -1.14 21.93
C HIS A 659 -16.92 -1.91 23.21
N LEU A 660 -17.88 -2.54 23.87
CA LEU A 660 -17.69 -3.29 25.11
C LEU A 660 -16.69 -4.44 24.93
N VAL A 661 -16.88 -5.28 23.90
CA VAL A 661 -16.00 -6.41 23.62
C VAL A 661 -14.61 -5.93 23.16
N GLY A 662 -14.56 -4.88 22.34
CA GLY A 662 -13.30 -4.24 21.93
C GLY A 662 -12.55 -3.58 23.08
N SER A 663 -13.24 -3.09 24.13
CA SER A 663 -12.62 -2.50 25.32
C SER A 663 -11.80 -3.51 26.13
N ALA A 664 -12.12 -4.81 25.99
CA ALA A 664 -11.33 -5.92 26.52
C ALA A 664 -10.15 -6.30 25.62
N LEU A 665 -9.87 -5.50 24.58
CA LEU A 665 -8.82 -5.72 23.58
C LEU A 665 -9.04 -6.99 22.76
N SER A 666 -10.31 -7.33 22.51
CA SER A 666 -10.66 -8.26 21.43
C SER A 666 -10.47 -7.55 20.10
N ASP A 667 -10.01 -8.28 19.09
CA ASP A 667 -9.86 -7.75 17.73
C ASP A 667 -11.23 -7.39 17.08
N PRO A 668 -11.22 -6.67 15.95
CA PRO A 668 -12.44 -6.19 15.31
C PRO A 668 -13.39 -7.30 14.86
N TYR A 669 -12.87 -8.49 14.48
CA TYR A 669 -13.71 -9.60 14.02
C TYR A 669 -14.61 -10.13 15.15
N LEU A 670 -14.02 -10.40 16.31
CA LEU A 670 -14.77 -10.89 17.48
C LEU A 670 -15.72 -9.83 18.04
N SER A 671 -15.24 -8.58 18.12
CA SER A 671 -16.04 -7.46 18.61
C SER A 671 -17.27 -7.22 17.73
N TYR A 672 -17.06 -7.21 16.41
CA TYR A 672 -18.14 -7.07 15.44
C TYR A 672 -19.13 -8.23 15.47
N ALA A 673 -18.65 -9.49 15.50
CA ALA A 673 -19.52 -10.66 15.59
C ALA A 673 -20.42 -10.63 16.84
N ALA A 674 -19.88 -10.24 17.99
CA ALA A 674 -20.67 -10.05 19.21
C ALA A 674 -21.74 -8.96 19.02
N GLY A 675 -21.38 -7.83 18.40
CA GLY A 675 -22.32 -6.78 18.02
C GLY A 675 -23.44 -7.27 17.11
N MET A 676 -23.14 -8.17 16.18
CA MET A 676 -24.13 -8.75 15.27
C MET A 676 -25.09 -9.70 15.98
N ASN A 677 -24.66 -10.40 17.04
CA ASN A 677 -25.56 -11.15 17.91
C ASN A 677 -26.54 -10.22 18.63
N GLY A 678 -26.07 -9.06 19.09
CA GLY A 678 -26.92 -8.02 19.66
C GLY A 678 -27.89 -7.43 18.61
N LEU A 679 -27.43 -7.21 17.38
CA LEU A 679 -28.24 -6.72 16.27
C LEU A 679 -29.33 -7.72 15.85
N ALA A 680 -29.07 -9.02 15.94
CA ALA A 680 -30.06 -10.07 15.69
C ALA A 680 -31.20 -10.11 16.72
N GLY A 681 -31.04 -9.40 17.86
CA GLY A 681 -32.06 -9.29 18.89
C GLY A 681 -33.36 -8.66 18.35
N PRO A 682 -34.54 -9.23 18.65
CA PRO A 682 -35.82 -8.71 18.16
C PRO A 682 -36.10 -7.24 18.44
N LEU A 683 -35.64 -6.75 19.59
CA LEU A 683 -35.82 -5.36 20.02
C LEU A 683 -34.84 -4.37 19.35
N HIS A 684 -34.00 -4.85 18.43
CA HIS A 684 -33.01 -4.02 17.75
C HIS A 684 -33.10 -4.15 16.22
N GLY A 685 -32.86 -5.33 15.65
CA GLY A 685 -32.67 -5.48 14.20
C GLY A 685 -33.90 -5.89 13.38
N LEU A 686 -35.09 -6.04 13.97
CA LEU A 686 -36.29 -6.52 13.26
C LEU A 686 -37.30 -5.43 12.89
N ALA A 687 -37.07 -4.16 13.29
CA ALA A 687 -38.05 -3.09 13.09
C ALA A 687 -38.51 -2.94 11.63
N ASN A 688 -37.58 -3.02 10.67
CA ASN A 688 -37.88 -3.02 9.23
C ASN A 688 -38.84 -4.16 8.83
N GLN A 689 -38.58 -5.38 9.29
CA GLN A 689 -39.39 -6.56 8.96
C GLN A 689 -40.79 -6.46 9.59
N GLU A 690 -40.88 -6.00 10.84
CA GLU A 690 -42.14 -5.81 11.55
C GLU A 690 -43.02 -4.76 10.86
N VAL A 691 -42.42 -3.63 10.45
CA VAL A 691 -43.10 -2.59 9.65
C VAL A 691 -43.62 -3.19 8.35
N LEU A 692 -42.79 -3.89 7.59
CA LEU A 692 -43.18 -4.41 6.29
C LEU A 692 -44.30 -5.46 6.41
N GLN A 693 -44.23 -6.34 7.41
CA GLN A 693 -45.29 -7.31 7.67
C GLN A 693 -46.60 -6.64 8.09
N TRP A 694 -46.52 -5.58 8.89
CA TRP A 694 -47.67 -4.76 9.27
C TRP A 694 -48.28 -4.04 8.06
N LEU A 695 -47.45 -3.43 7.19
CA LEU A 695 -47.89 -2.77 5.96
C LEU A 695 -48.58 -3.75 5.00
N ARG A 696 -48.08 -4.98 4.87
CA ARG A 696 -48.72 -6.03 4.07
C ARG A 696 -50.08 -6.44 4.63
N ASN A 697 -50.21 -6.53 5.95
CA ASN A 697 -51.48 -6.84 6.59
C ASN A 697 -52.49 -5.69 6.42
N LEU A 698 -52.02 -4.45 6.56
CA LEU A 698 -52.80 -3.26 6.25
C LEU A 698 -53.29 -3.32 4.80
N GLN A 699 -52.39 -3.48 3.81
CA GLN A 699 -52.75 -3.57 2.39
C GLN A 699 -53.76 -4.68 2.09
N LYS A 700 -53.63 -5.85 2.73
CA LYS A 700 -54.60 -6.94 2.58
C LYS A 700 -55.99 -6.56 3.08
N GLU A 701 -56.09 -5.76 4.15
CA GLU A 701 -57.37 -5.33 4.72
C GLU A 701 -57.99 -4.16 3.94
N VAL A 702 -57.18 -3.18 3.51
CA VAL A 702 -57.69 -1.93 2.92
C VAL A 702 -57.67 -1.89 1.38
N GLY A 703 -56.95 -2.83 0.76
CA GLY A 703 -56.71 -2.86 -0.69
C GLY A 703 -55.40 -2.18 -1.11
N LYS A 704 -55.12 -2.20 -2.43
CA LYS A 704 -53.90 -1.63 -3.02
C LYS A 704 -53.94 -0.10 -3.21
N ASP A 705 -55.14 0.47 -3.24
CA ASP A 705 -55.36 1.91 -3.42
C ASP A 705 -56.40 2.41 -2.38
N PRO A 706 -56.03 2.43 -1.09
CA PRO A 706 -56.93 2.83 -0.03
C PRO A 706 -57.08 4.36 0.07
N THR A 707 -58.23 4.81 0.54
CA THR A 707 -58.45 6.21 0.90
C THR A 707 -57.85 6.54 2.28
N HIS A 708 -57.61 7.82 2.57
CA HIS A 708 -57.21 8.29 3.90
C HIS A 708 -58.10 7.77 5.03
N ASP A 709 -59.42 7.71 4.80
CA ASP A 709 -60.38 7.24 5.80
C ASP A 709 -60.17 5.77 6.17
N LYS A 710 -59.96 4.90 5.17
CA LYS A 710 -59.67 3.47 5.42
C LYS A 710 -58.38 3.27 6.19
N ILE A 711 -57.33 4.05 5.88
CA ILE A 711 -56.08 4.03 6.64
C ILE A 711 -56.36 4.48 8.08
N LYS A 712 -57.05 5.60 8.28
CA LYS A 712 -57.40 6.15 9.60
C LYS A 712 -58.19 5.14 10.45
N GLU A 713 -59.18 4.46 9.86
CA GLU A 713 -59.95 3.40 10.53
C GLU A 713 -59.04 2.27 11.02
N PHE A 714 -58.13 1.80 10.16
CA PHE A 714 -57.18 0.74 10.52
C PHE A 714 -56.19 1.17 11.62
N ILE A 715 -55.68 2.40 11.56
CA ILE A 715 -54.79 2.96 12.60
C ILE A 715 -55.53 3.00 13.95
N TRP A 716 -56.76 3.51 13.99
CA TRP A 716 -57.56 3.53 15.21
C TRP A 716 -57.88 2.13 15.72
N LYS A 717 -58.21 1.18 14.85
CA LYS A 717 -58.40 -0.24 15.19
C LYS A 717 -57.14 -0.82 15.84
N THR A 718 -55.97 -0.50 15.31
CA THR A 718 -54.67 -0.93 15.85
C THR A 718 -54.44 -0.36 17.25
N LEU A 719 -54.59 0.95 17.42
CA LEU A 719 -54.34 1.64 18.69
C LEU A 719 -55.35 1.24 19.79
N LYS A 720 -56.63 1.09 19.44
CA LYS A 720 -57.70 0.63 20.36
C LYS A 720 -57.50 -0.81 20.83
N SER A 721 -56.82 -1.64 20.04
CA SER A 721 -56.44 -3.01 20.43
C SER A 721 -55.24 -3.08 21.39
N GLY A 722 -54.70 -1.94 21.83
CA GLY A 722 -53.51 -1.87 22.68
C GLY A 722 -52.19 -2.09 21.94
N ARG A 723 -52.22 -2.17 20.60
CA ARG A 723 -51.02 -2.28 19.75
C ARG A 723 -50.50 -0.90 19.37
N VAL A 724 -49.22 -0.84 19.00
CA VAL A 724 -48.57 0.36 18.47
C VAL A 724 -48.55 0.35 16.94
N VAL A 725 -48.27 1.50 16.33
CA VAL A 725 -47.96 1.59 14.89
C VAL A 725 -46.44 1.41 14.73
N PRO A 726 -45.96 0.31 14.12
CA PRO A 726 -44.53 0.06 13.97
C PRO A 726 -43.83 1.18 13.22
N GLY A 727 -42.62 1.55 13.65
CA GLY A 727 -41.82 2.61 13.03
C GLY A 727 -42.19 4.04 13.45
N TYR A 728 -43.23 4.25 14.26
CA TYR A 728 -43.65 5.57 14.75
C TYR A 728 -43.52 5.68 16.29
N GLY A 729 -43.11 6.84 16.79
CA GLY A 729 -43.12 7.14 18.23
C GLY A 729 -41.75 7.16 18.90
N HIS A 730 -40.79 7.95 18.39
CA HIS A 730 -39.43 8.00 18.92
C HIS A 730 -39.33 8.75 20.27
N ALA A 731 -38.48 8.27 21.18
CA ALA A 731 -38.31 8.87 22.51
C ALA A 731 -37.51 10.20 22.54
N VAL A 732 -36.88 10.61 21.44
CA VAL A 732 -35.85 11.68 21.44
C VAL A 732 -36.02 12.62 20.26
N LEU A 733 -36.15 12.06 19.05
CA LEU A 733 -36.29 12.83 17.81
C LEU A 733 -37.62 13.60 17.77
N ARG A 734 -37.58 14.92 17.57
CA ARG A 734 -38.77 15.80 17.58
C ARG A 734 -39.34 16.09 16.18
N ILE A 735 -38.66 15.66 15.14
CA ILE A 735 -39.01 15.81 13.73
C ILE A 735 -39.15 14.44 13.07
N THR A 736 -39.54 14.39 11.79
CA THR A 736 -39.39 13.19 10.96
C THR A 736 -37.91 12.85 10.81
N ASP A 737 -37.55 11.58 10.93
CA ASP A 737 -36.16 11.13 10.73
C ASP A 737 -35.68 11.53 9.32
N PRO A 738 -34.57 12.26 9.18
CA PRO A 738 -34.02 12.59 7.87
C PRO A 738 -33.76 11.34 7.02
N ARG A 739 -33.42 10.20 7.64
CA ARG A 739 -33.21 8.93 6.95
C ARG A 739 -34.51 8.33 6.40
N PHE A 740 -35.66 8.58 7.03
CA PHE A 740 -36.97 8.28 6.44
C PHE A 740 -37.23 9.20 5.25
N THR A 741 -36.93 10.49 5.40
CA THR A 741 -37.19 11.52 4.39
C THR A 741 -36.46 11.24 3.08
N VAL A 742 -35.17 10.92 3.13
CA VAL A 742 -34.38 10.63 1.92
C VAL A 742 -34.79 9.33 1.22
N GLN A 743 -35.25 8.33 1.99
CA GLN A 743 -35.83 7.12 1.42
C GLN A 743 -37.17 7.38 0.74
N LYS A 744 -38.00 8.25 1.33
CA LYS A 744 -39.24 8.71 0.71
C LYS A 744 -38.98 9.45 -0.59
N GLN A 745 -38.01 10.37 -0.61
CA GLN A 745 -37.60 11.08 -1.83
C GLN A 745 -37.11 10.12 -2.91
N PHE A 746 -36.33 9.10 -2.54
CA PHE A 746 -35.93 8.04 -3.46
C PHE A 746 -37.15 7.32 -4.04
N ALA A 747 -38.12 6.94 -3.20
CA ALA A 747 -39.33 6.27 -3.65
C ALA A 747 -40.21 7.13 -4.57
N GLU A 748 -40.36 8.43 -4.25
CA GLU A 748 -41.10 9.38 -5.09
C GLU A 748 -40.51 9.51 -6.49
N LYS A 749 -39.19 9.37 -6.60
CA LYS A 749 -38.49 9.46 -7.87
C LYS A 749 -38.58 8.16 -8.68
N TYR A 750 -38.32 7.01 -8.07
CA TYR A 750 -38.11 5.75 -8.79
C TYR A 750 -39.28 4.77 -8.75
N LEU A 751 -40.17 4.87 -7.76
CA LEU A 751 -41.33 3.98 -7.60
C LEU A 751 -42.60 4.69 -7.08
N PRO A 752 -42.99 5.85 -7.64
CA PRO A 752 -44.15 6.62 -7.15
C PRO A 752 -45.47 5.84 -7.25
N ASP A 753 -45.54 4.89 -8.17
CA ASP A 753 -46.75 4.11 -8.44
C ASP A 753 -46.84 2.78 -7.67
N ASP A 754 -45.80 2.40 -6.92
CA ASP A 754 -45.82 1.17 -6.14
C ASP A 754 -46.95 1.20 -5.07
N PRO A 755 -47.83 0.19 -5.03
CA PRO A 755 -48.94 0.17 -4.07
C PRO A 755 -48.52 0.17 -2.60
N LEU A 756 -47.38 -0.43 -2.23
CA LEU A 756 -46.91 -0.39 -0.85
C LEU A 756 -46.33 0.98 -0.51
N PHE A 757 -45.62 1.63 -1.43
CA PHE A 757 -45.14 3.00 -1.25
C PHE A 757 -46.31 4.00 -1.10
N LYS A 758 -47.36 3.90 -1.91
CA LYS A 758 -48.58 4.72 -1.74
C LYS A 758 -49.17 4.58 -0.35
N ILE A 759 -49.23 3.35 0.17
CA ILE A 759 -49.69 3.09 1.54
C ILE A 759 -48.74 3.70 2.58
N VAL A 760 -47.42 3.58 2.42
CA VAL A 760 -46.45 4.22 3.32
C VAL A 760 -46.64 5.74 3.35
N SER A 761 -46.87 6.36 2.19
CA SER A 761 -47.12 7.81 2.09
C SER A 761 -48.42 8.21 2.80
N LEU A 762 -49.51 7.47 2.60
CA LEU A 762 -50.77 7.71 3.31
C LEU A 762 -50.63 7.51 4.84
N VAL A 763 -49.91 6.47 5.26
CA VAL A 763 -49.63 6.21 6.69
C VAL A 763 -48.84 7.38 7.29
N PHE A 764 -47.87 7.93 6.57
CA PHE A 764 -47.11 9.11 6.99
C PHE A 764 -47.98 10.36 7.18
N GLU A 765 -49.00 10.55 6.34
CA GLU A 765 -49.92 11.67 6.49
C GLU A 765 -50.92 11.47 7.65
N VAL A 766 -51.37 10.23 7.86
CA VAL A 766 -52.48 9.90 8.77
C VAL A 766 -52.03 9.64 10.21
N VAL A 767 -50.90 8.98 10.43
CA VAL A 767 -50.47 8.53 11.76
C VAL A 767 -50.05 9.69 12.68
N PRO A 768 -49.21 10.64 12.26
CA PRO A 768 -48.73 11.68 13.17
C PRO A 768 -49.85 12.52 13.81
N PRO A 769 -50.88 12.99 13.08
CA PRO A 769 -52.02 13.68 13.70
C PRO A 769 -52.77 12.83 14.74
N ILE A 770 -53.01 11.54 14.45
CA ILE A 770 -53.70 10.62 15.38
C ILE A 770 -52.90 10.42 16.67
N LEU A 771 -51.58 10.21 16.55
CA LEU A 771 -50.72 10.03 17.72
C LEU A 771 -50.62 11.30 18.57
N LYS A 772 -50.67 12.49 17.96
CA LYS A 772 -50.77 13.77 18.69
C LYS A 772 -52.10 13.87 19.44
N GLU A 773 -53.22 13.52 18.79
CA GLU A 773 -54.56 13.54 19.39
C GLU A 773 -54.66 12.61 20.61
N LEU A 774 -53.99 11.45 20.58
CA LEU A 774 -53.94 10.52 21.70
C LEU A 774 -53.21 11.05 22.95
N GLY A 775 -52.29 12.02 22.80
CA GLY A 775 -51.54 12.62 23.90
C GLY A 775 -50.58 11.69 24.66
N LYS A 776 -50.46 10.42 24.26
CA LYS A 776 -49.60 9.40 24.91
C LYS A 776 -48.18 9.33 24.34
N VAL A 777 -47.98 9.78 23.11
CA VAL A 777 -46.71 9.70 22.38
C VAL A 777 -46.13 11.11 22.28
N GLN A 778 -44.92 11.31 22.81
CA GLN A 778 -44.28 12.64 22.79
C GLN A 778 -43.89 13.08 21.37
N ASN A 779 -43.27 12.19 20.58
CA ASN A 779 -42.85 12.49 19.22
C ASN A 779 -43.45 11.49 18.23
N PRO A 780 -44.46 11.89 17.45
CA PRO A 780 -45.33 10.99 16.67
C PRO A 780 -44.80 10.69 15.26
N TRP A 781 -43.50 10.88 15.03
CA TRP A 781 -42.90 10.85 13.70
C TRP A 781 -42.29 9.48 13.36
N PRO A 782 -42.15 9.14 12.07
CA PRO A 782 -41.55 7.87 11.66
C PRO A 782 -40.02 7.91 11.75
N ASN A 783 -39.44 6.71 11.85
CA ASN A 783 -38.00 6.45 11.73
C ASN A 783 -37.63 5.79 10.39
N VAL A 784 -36.34 5.58 10.16
CA VAL A 784 -35.79 4.93 8.96
C VAL A 784 -36.46 3.58 8.59
N ASP A 785 -36.80 2.77 9.59
CA ASP A 785 -37.36 1.42 9.41
C ASP A 785 -38.81 1.43 8.90
N ALA A 786 -39.51 2.56 9.07
CA ALA A 786 -40.87 2.74 8.57
C ALA A 786 -40.97 2.72 7.03
N HIS A 787 -39.82 2.79 6.32
CA HIS A 787 -39.78 2.93 4.86
C HIS A 787 -38.86 1.92 4.14
N SER A 788 -37.75 1.50 4.75
CA SER A 788 -36.71 0.72 4.08
C SER A 788 -37.20 -0.60 3.48
N GLY A 789 -38.15 -1.27 4.14
CA GLY A 789 -38.66 -2.57 3.69
C GLY A 789 -39.40 -2.52 2.36
N VAL A 790 -40.14 -1.44 2.07
CA VAL A 790 -40.88 -1.32 0.80
C VAL A 790 -39.95 -1.11 -0.39
N LEU A 791 -38.85 -0.37 -0.18
CA LEU A 791 -37.83 -0.15 -1.21
C LEU A 791 -37.14 -1.47 -1.60
N LEU A 792 -36.74 -2.28 -0.60
CA LEU A 792 -36.11 -3.58 -0.85
C LEU A 792 -37.05 -4.54 -1.57
N GLN A 793 -38.33 -4.59 -1.17
CA GLN A 793 -39.33 -5.44 -1.82
C GLN A 793 -39.56 -5.09 -3.29
N TYR A 794 -39.64 -3.80 -3.61
CA TYR A 794 -39.89 -3.33 -4.98
C TYR A 794 -38.85 -3.86 -5.97
N TYR A 795 -37.57 -3.82 -5.59
CA TYR A 795 -36.47 -4.29 -6.43
C TYR A 795 -36.23 -5.81 -6.38
N GLY A 796 -37.05 -6.58 -5.66
CA GLY A 796 -36.97 -8.04 -5.65
C GLY A 796 -36.13 -8.65 -4.52
N MET A 797 -35.60 -7.83 -3.60
CA MET A 797 -34.99 -8.30 -2.35
C MET A 797 -36.11 -8.63 -1.35
N THR A 798 -36.76 -9.77 -1.54
CA THR A 798 -38.03 -10.09 -0.85
C THR A 798 -37.85 -10.90 0.44
N GLU A 799 -36.65 -11.44 0.68
CA GLU A 799 -36.32 -12.33 1.79
C GLU A 799 -36.10 -11.53 3.09
N MET A 800 -37.20 -11.21 3.78
CA MET A 800 -37.18 -10.33 4.96
C MET A 800 -36.15 -10.72 6.02
N THR A 801 -35.97 -12.02 6.29
CA THR A 801 -34.99 -12.55 7.27
C THR A 801 -33.54 -12.16 6.96
N TYR A 802 -33.25 -11.71 5.74
CA TYR A 802 -31.95 -11.21 5.31
C TYR A 802 -31.76 -9.70 5.54
N TYR A 803 -32.81 -8.91 5.79
CA TYR A 803 -32.71 -7.45 5.89
C TYR A 803 -31.77 -6.99 7.01
N THR A 804 -31.72 -7.72 8.13
CA THR A 804 -30.79 -7.43 9.22
C THR A 804 -29.33 -7.67 8.82
N VAL A 805 -29.06 -8.52 7.82
CA VAL A 805 -27.70 -8.70 7.24
C VAL A 805 -27.29 -7.47 6.45
N LEU A 806 -28.20 -6.85 5.67
CA LEU A 806 -27.92 -5.57 5.01
C LEU A 806 -27.64 -4.48 6.05
N PHE A 807 -28.44 -4.43 7.12
CA PHE A 807 -28.22 -3.50 8.22
C PHE A 807 -26.86 -3.74 8.89
N ALA A 808 -26.49 -4.99 9.13
CA ALA A 808 -25.17 -5.36 9.66
C ALA A 808 -24.04 -4.82 8.78
N VAL A 809 -24.07 -5.11 7.47
CA VAL A 809 -23.05 -4.66 6.51
C VAL A 809 -22.90 -3.14 6.53
N SER A 810 -24.01 -2.40 6.58
CA SER A 810 -23.98 -0.94 6.74
C SER A 810 -23.36 -0.52 8.08
N ARG A 811 -23.86 -1.08 9.19
CA ARG A 811 -23.47 -0.72 10.56
C ARG A 811 -21.98 -0.94 10.82
N ALA A 812 -21.34 -1.84 10.08
CA ALA A 812 -19.90 -2.06 10.15
C ALA A 812 -19.09 -0.77 9.98
N LEU A 813 -19.52 0.13 9.08
CA LEU A 813 -18.79 1.38 8.79
C LEU A 813 -18.66 2.24 10.06
N GLY A 814 -19.75 2.46 10.79
CA GLY A 814 -19.75 3.26 12.01
C GLY A 814 -19.02 2.60 13.18
N VAL A 815 -19.36 1.35 13.49
CA VAL A 815 -18.81 0.68 14.69
C VAL A 815 -17.32 0.38 14.54
N LEU A 816 -16.84 0.11 13.32
CA LEU A 816 -15.43 -0.14 13.08
C LEU A 816 -14.62 1.16 13.01
N ALA A 817 -15.19 2.26 12.48
CA ALA A 817 -14.58 3.59 12.61
C ALA A 817 -14.44 4.00 14.10
N CYS A 818 -15.47 3.76 14.91
CA CYS A 818 -15.40 3.92 16.37
C CYS A 818 -14.29 3.05 16.98
N THR A 819 -14.21 1.78 16.59
CA THR A 819 -13.22 0.84 17.15
C THR A 819 -11.77 1.30 16.89
N VAL A 820 -11.49 1.88 15.71
CA VAL A 820 -10.18 2.48 15.41
C VAL A 820 -9.89 3.63 16.38
N TRP A 821 -10.84 4.55 16.56
CA TRP A 821 -10.69 5.69 17.46
C TRP A 821 -10.60 5.28 18.94
N ASP A 822 -11.34 4.26 19.38
CA ASP A 822 -11.27 3.75 20.75
C ASP A 822 -9.85 3.31 21.12
N ARG A 823 -9.14 2.69 20.16
CA ARG A 823 -7.77 2.22 20.34
C ARG A 823 -6.76 3.34 20.15
N ALA A 824 -7.01 4.25 19.21
CA ALA A 824 -6.19 5.45 19.01
C ALA A 824 -6.20 6.36 20.24
N LEU A 825 -7.34 6.51 20.90
CA LEU A 825 -7.50 7.29 22.14
C LEU A 825 -7.11 6.51 23.40
N GLY A 826 -6.77 5.22 23.25
CA GLY A 826 -6.38 4.36 24.36
C GLY A 826 -7.46 4.19 25.42
N LEU A 827 -8.74 4.17 25.00
CA LEU A 827 -9.88 4.04 25.91
C LEU A 827 -9.76 2.77 26.76
N PRO A 828 -10.09 2.84 28.06
CA PRO A 828 -9.93 1.72 28.98
C PRO A 828 -11.00 0.65 28.77
N ILE A 829 -10.83 -0.47 29.45
CA ILE A 829 -11.87 -1.48 29.60
C ILE A 829 -13.15 -0.86 30.18
N GLU A 830 -14.29 -1.14 29.54
CA GLU A 830 -15.59 -0.76 30.07
C GLU A 830 -15.96 -1.70 31.24
N ARG A 831 -16.24 -1.11 32.41
CA ARG A 831 -16.48 -1.87 33.65
C ARG A 831 -17.45 -1.17 34.59
N PRO A 832 -18.75 -1.04 34.25
CA PRO A 832 -19.75 -0.47 35.14
C PRO A 832 -19.85 -1.30 36.43
N LYS A 833 -20.23 -0.63 37.53
CA LYS A 833 -20.46 -1.31 38.81
C LYS A 833 -21.90 -1.82 38.88
N SER A 834 -22.07 -3.12 39.12
CA SER A 834 -23.37 -3.69 39.47
C SER A 834 -23.65 -3.57 40.97
N ILE A 835 -24.93 -3.53 41.33
CA ILE A 835 -25.43 -3.50 42.72
C ILE A 835 -26.69 -4.36 42.82
N SER A 836 -26.85 -5.09 43.92
CA SER A 836 -28.07 -5.87 44.17
C SER A 836 -29.19 -4.97 44.72
N THR A 837 -30.45 -5.38 44.52
CA THR A 837 -31.62 -4.70 45.10
C THR A 837 -31.48 -4.48 46.62
N GLU A 838 -31.04 -5.51 47.35
CA GLU A 838 -30.87 -5.43 48.81
C GLU A 838 -29.83 -4.38 49.22
N ARG A 839 -28.68 -4.36 48.53
CA ARG A 839 -27.62 -3.39 48.81
C ARG A 839 -28.07 -1.97 48.45
N LEU A 840 -28.77 -1.79 47.33
CA LEU A 840 -29.29 -0.50 46.90
C LEU A 840 -30.33 0.05 47.87
N ILE A 841 -31.23 -0.79 48.39
CA ILE A 841 -32.17 -0.39 49.45
C ILE A 841 -31.39 0.09 50.68
N LYS A 842 -30.42 -0.70 51.18
CA LYS A 842 -29.60 -0.33 52.34
C LYS A 842 -28.89 1.02 52.15
N GLU A 843 -28.33 1.27 50.96
CA GLU A 843 -27.61 2.52 50.64
C GLU A 843 -28.54 3.73 50.54
N VAL A 844 -29.76 3.58 50.02
CA VAL A 844 -30.70 4.70 49.83
C VAL A 844 -31.54 4.99 51.08
N THR A 845 -31.86 3.99 51.90
CA THR A 845 -32.68 4.16 53.12
C THR A 845 -31.89 4.35 54.41
N GLY A 846 -30.56 4.19 54.37
CA GLY A 846 -29.67 4.49 55.51
C GLY A 846 -29.64 3.43 56.61
N GLY A 847 -29.82 2.15 56.28
CA GLY A 847 -29.91 1.05 57.25
C GLY A 847 -28.68 0.85 58.14
N ASP A 848 -28.78 1.32 59.38
CA ASP A 848 -28.10 0.91 60.63
C ASP A 848 -26.62 0.45 60.63
N ASP A 849 -25.68 1.39 60.51
CA ASP A 849 -24.28 1.21 60.97
C ASP A 849 -23.86 2.26 62.03
N LYS A 850 -24.81 2.88 62.75
CA LYS A 850 -24.57 3.83 63.86
C LYS A 850 -24.70 3.25 65.28
N LYS A 851 -24.57 1.93 65.47
CA LYS A 851 -24.50 1.31 66.81
C LYS A 851 -23.20 0.50 66.99
N GLY A 852 -22.09 1.18 67.27
CA GLY A 852 -20.81 0.48 67.50
C GLY A 852 -19.65 1.27 68.10
N LYS A 853 -19.82 2.54 68.50
CA LYS A 853 -18.78 3.27 69.26
C LYS A 853 -19.27 3.60 70.66
N LYS A 854 -19.26 2.60 71.54
CA LYS A 854 -19.19 2.79 72.99
C LYS A 854 -18.01 1.98 73.55
N GLY A 855 -16.96 2.71 73.93
CA GLY A 855 -16.07 2.43 75.06
C GLY A 855 -15.19 1.18 75.02
N LYS A 856 -13.86 1.39 75.01
CA LYS A 856 -13.03 1.31 76.23
C LYS A 856 -11.57 1.65 75.91
N LYS A 857 -11.09 2.74 76.53
CA LYS A 857 -9.71 2.86 77.00
C LYS A 857 -9.63 2.13 78.35
N CYS A 858 -8.56 1.37 78.56
CA CYS A 858 -7.99 0.74 79.77
C CYS A 858 -7.26 -0.51 79.26
N ASP A 859 -5.95 -0.74 79.44
CA ASP A 859 -4.88 -0.08 80.17
C ASP A 859 -3.59 -0.13 79.33
#